data_AF-K0S000-F1
#
_entry.id   AF-K0S000-F1
#
_cell.length_a   1.000
_cell.length_b   1.000
_cell.length_c   1.000
_cell.angle_alpha   90.00
_cell.angle_beta   90.00
_cell.angle_gamma   90.00
#
_symmetry.space_group_name_H-M   'P 1'
#
loop_
_entity.id
_entity.type
_entity.pdbx_description
1 polymer ?
#
loop_
_entity_poly.entity_id
_entity_poly.type
_entity_poly.pdbx_seq_one_letter_code
_entity_poly.pdbx_strand_id
1 'polypeptide(L)'
;MRSKSHAAPRRSRRTPLVIAATASTVVLSFARLGLDSSSLVSFAAETGRSSGERGRLEISAAAGRRHPSADDLVCREIREFDDTDVESQAAAVEAACGCALSGLRGSGFSSFWDHPAIQSGIAEAAALSLFDCWNWDEAFTTRSTWGDRNTTIAAYTNRTDDLLAALPAARMRRVVRTRGRPAALRGVLELVLRRLSDPENNPPLKIAVFGGSVTEGFNCIKNDVGLPGWGNGAICAWPRKLERLLDSLLDRLLGGPLPASSAGNATRKVVSVTNFGSGGRDSSVAASIVEFDIIGSGVNTGDDPLSTYDVVISSFAANDGQAAPSDRERLYGSMQRFARLLSAQRPCDVLPLVVMVDDVPLETFRGSIRDGLRHAREMVEVSSRGGLLSVSYADLVREDAWLAGTRDGPVARGTVGELHPGAFFHTGLAWTVGHAILEGMLADGCDEAAGRKKLKNTTAFPPAWFVPPAIQGDTTEAQELLRYEQAAKEQAAACEGRGGNSSNAATSCTYKWLADRQSASSKEAVHEAVSKVATSVEGWEAIGFPVRKPRRTWQASRANATFVIQLDHIEGPINRLLILYIRSYGKLWEGSRLLVTVEGRAHVSADPNAWEKITQFDLSGVHDSKTSINYSHHSDLGALLVPGGGVRVTFQLVDGNIFQINGLALCQSNGITEGGYIDVLGINTYSGAAGCGEMLKSIGYNGFAVTEFGPAGHWEVAKTAWGAPIEPTSFDKAVSYRAAHTLVFERNDGKELCLGTFAFLWGWKQETTATWYGMYLPSMENLAQVDAMTKAWTGSWPENRCPHITALSSDARHATVNAEQILVAKVEVKEYNNDPVTYAWSLLAETTQHGGSGKTP
;
A
#
# COMPACT_ATOMS: atom_id res chain seq x y z
N MET A 1 -2.49 0.83 71.86
CA MET A 1 -2.60 1.83 72.94
C MET A 1 -2.42 3.23 72.37
N ARG A 2 -2.99 4.26 73.03
CA ARG A 2 -2.72 5.73 73.04
C ARG A 2 -1.48 6.28 72.27
N SER A 3 -1.39 7.54 71.82
CA SER A 3 -2.31 8.71 71.63
C SER A 3 -1.50 9.98 71.27
N LYS A 4 -2.17 11.06 70.80
CA LYS A 4 -1.69 12.48 70.63
C LYS A 4 -0.89 12.73 69.34
N SER A 5 -1.12 13.75 68.49
CA SER A 5 -1.76 15.09 68.53
C SER A 5 -0.90 16.24 69.09
N HIS A 6 -0.73 17.31 68.29
CA HIS A 6 -0.53 18.75 68.57
C HIS A 6 -0.63 19.46 67.18
N ALA A 7 -1.55 20.39 66.87
CA ALA A 7 -1.85 21.72 67.44
C ALA A 7 -0.95 22.84 66.87
N ALA A 8 -1.59 23.82 66.18
CA ALA A 8 -0.97 24.96 65.49
C ALA A 8 -1.01 26.26 66.33
N PRO A 9 -0.49 27.39 65.80
CA PRO A 9 -1.07 28.69 66.12
C PRO A 9 -1.42 29.57 64.89
N ARG A 10 -2.50 30.35 65.03
CA ARG A 10 -2.96 31.43 64.12
C ARG A 10 -2.46 32.80 64.61
N ARG A 11 -2.39 33.80 63.71
CA ARG A 11 -2.83 35.23 63.85
C ARG A 11 -2.34 36.02 62.60
N SER A 12 -2.95 37.11 62.11
CA SER A 12 -4.24 37.77 62.41
C SER A 12 -4.56 38.95 61.46
N ARG A 13 -5.86 39.13 61.10
CA ARG A 13 -6.62 40.41 60.88
C ARG A 13 -6.05 41.42 59.83
N ARG A 14 -6.82 42.17 59.02
CA ARG A 14 -8.07 42.94 59.26
C ARG A 14 -8.87 43.19 57.96
N THR A 15 -10.17 43.46 58.12
CA THR A 15 -11.14 44.07 57.19
C THR A 15 -11.15 45.62 57.34
N PRO A 16 -12.07 46.39 56.68
CA PRO A 16 -12.49 46.44 55.27
C PRO A 16 -12.46 47.90 54.72
N LEU A 17 -12.86 48.15 53.45
CA LEU A 17 -13.43 49.45 53.08
C LEU A 17 -14.44 49.35 51.92
N VAL A 18 -15.43 50.26 51.94
CA VAL A 18 -16.52 50.44 50.97
C VAL A 18 -16.39 51.83 50.34
N ILE A 19 -16.75 52.00 49.06
CA ILE A 19 -17.42 53.19 48.48
C ILE A 19 -17.89 52.84 47.04
N ALA A 20 -18.91 53.55 46.56
CA ALA A 20 -19.74 53.19 45.40
C ALA A 20 -19.60 54.16 44.20
N ALA A 21 -20.55 54.09 43.26
CA ALA A 21 -20.74 54.91 42.04
C ALA A 21 -19.89 54.49 40.81
N THR A 22 -20.36 54.55 39.55
CA THR A 22 -21.68 54.92 38.98
C THR A 22 -21.90 54.22 37.62
N ALA A 23 -23.15 54.15 37.13
CA ALA A 23 -23.47 53.62 35.79
C ALA A 23 -23.52 54.72 34.72
N SER A 24 -23.24 54.39 33.44
CA SER A 24 -23.92 54.95 32.24
C SER A 24 -23.48 54.34 30.90
N THR A 25 -24.46 53.79 30.18
CA THR A 25 -24.78 54.08 28.76
C THR A 25 -23.83 53.66 27.62
N VAL A 26 -24.36 52.80 26.72
CA VAL A 26 -24.00 52.71 25.29
C VAL A 26 -25.25 53.05 24.47
N VAL A 27 -25.15 53.94 23.49
CA VAL A 27 -26.27 54.52 22.73
C VAL A 27 -25.86 54.81 21.27
N LEU A 28 -26.57 54.20 20.30
CA LEU A 28 -26.74 54.60 18.88
C LEU A 28 -25.47 54.66 17.98
N SER A 29 -25.49 54.70 16.63
CA SER A 29 -26.33 54.22 15.50
C SER A 29 -25.53 54.54 14.19
N PHE A 30 -25.89 54.28 12.92
CA PHE A 30 -27.11 53.91 12.15
C PHE A 30 -26.69 52.88 11.05
N ALA A 31 -27.48 51.90 10.61
CA ALA A 31 -28.77 51.92 9.88
C ALA A 31 -28.73 52.44 8.43
N ARG A 32 -29.34 51.66 7.51
CA ARG A 32 -30.23 52.00 6.35
C ARG A 32 -30.21 50.82 5.35
N LEU A 33 -31.24 50.41 4.60
CA LEU A 33 -32.71 50.56 4.49
C LEU A 33 -33.10 49.50 3.41
N GLY A 34 -34.22 48.78 3.37
CA GLY A 34 -35.43 48.65 4.19
C GLY A 34 -36.54 47.94 3.37
N LEU A 35 -37.73 47.73 3.97
CA LEU A 35 -39.02 47.36 3.33
C LEU A 35 -39.22 45.91 2.81
N ASP A 36 -40.43 45.31 2.76
CA ASP A 36 -41.64 45.43 3.61
C ASP A 36 -42.64 44.24 3.41
N SER A 37 -43.44 43.99 4.46
CA SER A 37 -44.86 43.57 4.58
C SER A 37 -45.51 42.24 4.04
N SER A 38 -45.90 41.39 5.02
CA SER A 38 -47.30 40.95 5.33
C SER A 38 -47.96 39.66 4.77
N SER A 39 -48.59 38.94 5.71
CA SER A 39 -49.93 38.27 5.68
C SER A 39 -50.09 36.74 5.46
N LEU A 40 -51.13 36.21 6.16
CA LEU A 40 -51.71 34.84 6.27
C LEU A 40 -51.25 34.01 7.52
N VAL A 41 -52.04 33.66 8.57
CA VAL A 41 -53.49 33.31 8.76
C VAL A 41 -53.82 31.93 8.13
N SER A 42 -54.38 30.90 8.78
CA SER A 42 -54.95 30.64 10.14
C SER A 42 -55.08 29.13 10.44
N PHE A 43 -55.49 28.75 11.68
CA PHE A 43 -56.45 27.70 12.15
C PHE A 43 -56.02 27.15 13.53
N ALA A 44 -56.62 27.58 14.67
CA ALA A 44 -57.89 27.15 15.28
C ALA A 44 -57.79 25.75 15.94
N ALA A 45 -57.68 25.64 17.28
CA ALA A 45 -58.76 25.63 18.30
C ALA A 45 -59.50 24.26 18.32
N GLU A 46 -59.62 23.50 19.41
CA GLU A 46 -60.26 23.71 20.74
C GLU A 46 -59.90 22.50 21.66
N THR A 47 -60.20 22.34 22.97
CA THR A 47 -60.99 23.04 24.03
C THR A 47 -60.37 22.70 25.41
N GLY A 48 -60.65 23.48 26.48
CA GLY A 48 -60.33 23.05 27.85
C GLY A 48 -60.16 24.15 28.92
N ARG A 49 -61.24 24.82 29.34
CA ARG A 49 -61.28 25.56 30.64
C ARG A 49 -61.45 24.52 31.79
N SER A 50 -61.22 24.77 33.08
CA SER A 50 -61.29 26.03 33.85
C SER A 50 -60.60 25.94 35.24
N SER A 51 -60.39 27.11 35.87
CA SER A 51 -60.54 27.38 37.33
C SER A 51 -59.79 26.53 38.39
N GLY A 52 -58.98 27.18 39.22
CA GLY A 52 -58.54 26.62 40.52
C GLY A 52 -57.55 27.53 41.25
N GLU A 53 -57.92 28.08 42.40
CA GLU A 53 -57.09 28.98 43.21
C GLU A 53 -55.95 28.24 43.95
N ARG A 54 -54.76 28.87 44.03
CA ARG A 54 -54.15 29.38 45.29
C ARG A 54 -52.72 29.86 45.06
N GLY A 55 -52.41 31.07 45.51
CA GLY A 55 -51.08 31.63 45.41
C GLY A 55 -50.09 30.98 46.38
N ARG A 56 -49.00 30.42 45.85
CA ARG A 56 -47.76 30.14 46.59
C ARG A 56 -46.58 30.43 45.67
N LEU A 57 -45.91 31.56 45.91
CA LEU A 57 -44.74 31.99 45.14
C LEU A 57 -43.49 31.26 45.67
N GLU A 58 -43.22 30.07 45.13
CA GLU A 58 -41.90 29.46 45.20
C GLU A 58 -41.07 29.99 44.04
N ILE A 59 -40.08 30.84 44.34
CA ILE A 59 -39.08 31.27 43.35
C ILE A 59 -37.99 30.20 43.30
N SER A 60 -37.79 29.63 42.11
CA SER A 60 -36.82 28.60 41.84
C SER A 60 -35.37 29.10 41.90
N ALA A 61 -34.44 28.18 42.13
CA ALA A 61 -33.02 28.47 42.26
C ALA A 61 -32.41 28.95 40.93
N ALA A 62 -31.63 30.03 40.98
CA ALA A 62 -30.82 30.51 39.87
C ALA A 62 -29.31 30.34 40.16
N ALA A 63 -28.66 29.52 39.33
CA ALA A 63 -27.24 29.54 38.98
C ALA A 63 -26.21 29.99 40.05
N GLY A 64 -25.63 29.01 40.75
CA GLY A 64 -24.31 29.18 41.35
C GLY A 64 -23.24 29.33 40.26
N ARG A 65 -22.56 30.47 40.20
CA ARG A 65 -21.40 30.67 39.32
C ARG A 65 -20.27 29.76 39.79
N ARG A 66 -19.82 28.82 38.96
CA ARG A 66 -18.50 28.21 39.15
C ARG A 66 -17.45 29.25 38.75
N HIS A 67 -16.39 29.38 39.55
CA HIS A 67 -15.14 29.92 39.03
C HIS A 67 -14.59 28.93 38.00
N PRO A 68 -13.93 29.40 36.92
CA PRO A 68 -13.17 28.50 36.04
C PRO A 68 -12.17 27.69 36.87
N SER A 69 -11.96 26.42 36.51
CA SER A 69 -10.90 25.63 37.16
C SER A 69 -9.52 26.14 36.77
N ALA A 70 -8.47 25.64 37.44
CA ALA A 70 -7.10 25.89 36.96
C ALA A 70 -6.92 25.38 35.52
N ASP A 71 -7.60 24.28 35.16
CA ASP A 71 -7.57 23.70 33.82
C ASP A 71 -8.20 24.66 32.79
N ASP A 72 -9.35 25.29 33.09
CA ASP A 72 -9.98 26.30 32.20
C ASP A 72 -9.08 27.51 31.91
N LEU A 73 -8.16 27.85 32.82
CA LEU A 73 -7.16 28.91 32.64
C LEU A 73 -5.99 28.42 31.76
N VAL A 74 -5.46 27.23 32.03
CA VAL A 74 -4.41 26.59 31.21
C VAL A 74 -4.87 26.43 29.75
N CYS A 75 -6.15 26.09 29.50
CA CYS A 75 -6.68 25.98 28.14
C CYS A 75 -6.80 27.32 27.39
N ARG A 76 -6.68 28.47 28.08
CA ARG A 76 -6.57 29.79 27.42
C ARG A 76 -5.13 30.19 27.13
N GLU A 77 -4.20 29.85 28.02
CA GLU A 77 -2.76 30.20 27.90
C GLU A 77 -2.07 29.47 26.74
N ILE A 78 -2.61 28.35 26.24
CA ILE A 78 -2.12 27.64 25.04
C ILE A 78 -2.03 28.55 23.79
N ARG A 79 -2.75 29.67 23.75
CA ARG A 79 -2.73 30.64 22.62
C ARG A 79 -1.56 31.64 22.66
N GLU A 80 -0.69 31.60 23.67
CA GLU A 80 0.39 32.60 23.89
C GLU A 80 1.81 32.00 23.86
N PHE A 81 1.98 30.76 23.38
CA PHE A 81 3.29 30.09 23.33
C PHE A 81 4.18 30.55 22.16
N ASP A 82 5.47 30.75 22.43
CA ASP A 82 6.51 31.13 21.47
C ASP A 82 6.97 29.90 20.65
N ASP A 83 7.00 30.06 19.32
CA ASP A 83 7.08 28.98 18.33
C ASP A 83 8.51 28.42 18.12
N THR A 84 9.51 29.01 18.81
CA THR A 84 10.94 28.84 18.51
C THR A 84 11.71 27.78 19.33
N ASP A 85 11.08 27.15 20.33
CA ASP A 85 11.71 26.13 21.21
C ASP A 85 11.03 24.75 21.09
N VAL A 86 11.81 23.68 21.16
CA VAL A 86 11.33 22.29 21.12
C VAL A 86 10.81 21.84 22.48
N GLU A 87 11.36 22.35 23.58
CA GLU A 87 10.87 22.03 24.94
C GLU A 87 9.51 22.69 25.22
N SER A 88 9.27 23.91 24.72
CA SER A 88 7.96 24.59 24.84
C SER A 88 6.85 23.84 24.10
N GLN A 89 7.15 23.29 22.92
CA GLN A 89 6.20 22.53 22.11
C GLN A 89 5.76 21.23 22.77
N ALA A 90 6.69 20.47 23.37
CA ALA A 90 6.34 19.24 24.10
C ALA A 90 5.41 19.55 25.30
N ALA A 91 5.68 20.62 26.03
CA ALA A 91 4.83 21.10 27.12
C ALA A 91 3.44 21.55 26.63
N ALA A 92 3.37 22.24 25.49
CA ALA A 92 2.10 22.66 24.87
C ALA A 92 1.24 21.47 24.42
N VAL A 93 1.85 20.41 23.87
CA VAL A 93 1.14 19.16 23.55
C VAL A 93 0.63 18.48 24.82
N GLU A 94 1.44 18.36 25.87
CA GLU A 94 0.97 17.76 27.14
C GLU A 94 -0.16 18.58 27.78
N ALA A 95 -0.08 19.92 27.74
CA ALA A 95 -1.14 20.81 28.22
C ALA A 95 -2.42 20.69 27.38
N ALA A 96 -2.32 20.65 26.05
CA ALA A 96 -3.46 20.47 25.15
C ALA A 96 -4.11 19.09 25.33
N CYS A 97 -3.30 18.03 25.49
CA CYS A 97 -3.76 16.71 25.88
C CYS A 97 -4.39 16.71 27.29
N GLY A 98 -3.86 17.51 28.21
CA GLY A 98 -4.47 17.78 29.52
C GLY A 98 -5.86 18.37 29.38
N CYS A 99 -6.02 19.44 28.60
CA CYS A 99 -7.29 20.11 28.30
C CYS A 99 -8.30 19.22 27.58
N ALA A 100 -7.87 18.52 26.52
CA ALA A 100 -8.74 17.60 25.80
C ALA A 100 -9.19 16.45 26.72
N LEU A 101 -8.28 15.83 27.46
CA LEU A 101 -8.63 14.73 28.36
C LEU A 101 -9.39 15.20 29.61
N SER A 102 -9.20 16.41 30.12
CA SER A 102 -9.92 16.93 31.30
C SER A 102 -11.35 17.35 30.94
N GLY A 103 -11.53 18.09 29.85
CA GLY A 103 -12.84 18.47 29.32
C GLY A 103 -13.71 17.26 28.94
N LEU A 104 -13.09 16.17 28.50
CA LEU A 104 -13.77 14.91 28.18
C LEU A 104 -13.96 13.95 29.36
N ARG A 105 -13.28 14.17 30.50
CA ARG A 105 -13.36 13.31 31.71
C ARG A 105 -14.31 13.85 32.78
N GLY A 106 -15.32 14.64 32.38
CA GLY A 106 -16.50 14.85 33.22
C GLY A 106 -17.09 13.50 33.65
N SER A 107 -17.30 13.31 34.95
CA SER A 107 -17.62 12.00 35.56
C SER A 107 -18.90 11.36 34.98
N GLY A 108 -18.73 10.52 33.95
CA GLY A 108 -19.83 9.87 33.23
C GLY A 108 -19.61 9.71 31.72
N PHE A 109 -18.72 10.49 31.09
CA PHE A 109 -18.45 10.39 29.65
C PHE A 109 -17.46 9.26 29.31
N SER A 110 -17.73 8.54 28.19
CA SER A 110 -17.00 7.33 27.78
C SER A 110 -16.23 7.47 26.45
N SER A 111 -16.30 8.62 25.78
CA SER A 111 -15.52 8.92 24.58
C SER A 111 -15.46 10.43 24.25
N PHE A 112 -14.53 10.80 23.38
CA PHE A 112 -14.48 12.10 22.70
C PHE A 112 -15.69 12.33 21.79
N TRP A 113 -16.04 11.31 21.00
CA TRP A 113 -17.01 11.42 19.91
C TRP A 113 -18.42 11.73 20.42
N ASP A 114 -18.80 11.18 21.58
CA ASP A 114 -20.12 11.36 22.16
C ASP A 114 -20.27 12.70 22.93
N HIS A 115 -19.23 13.56 22.95
CA HIS A 115 -19.27 14.87 23.62
C HIS A 115 -20.17 15.87 22.86
N PRO A 116 -21.04 16.66 23.53
CA PRO A 116 -22.03 17.51 22.84
C PRO A 116 -21.45 18.51 21.83
N ALA A 117 -20.27 19.09 22.12
CA ALA A 117 -19.62 20.02 21.19
C ALA A 117 -19.11 19.32 19.90
N ILE A 118 -18.77 18.02 20.01
CA ILE A 118 -18.28 17.17 18.92
C ILE A 118 -19.48 16.66 18.10
N GLN A 119 -20.54 16.19 18.75
CA GLN A 119 -21.83 15.88 18.11
C GLN A 119 -22.36 17.08 17.29
N SER A 120 -22.28 18.30 17.84
CA SER A 120 -22.62 19.53 17.11
C SER A 120 -21.73 19.79 15.88
N GLY A 121 -20.43 19.46 15.94
CA GLY A 121 -19.52 19.59 14.79
C GLY A 121 -19.73 18.50 13.73
N ILE A 122 -20.15 17.29 14.12
CA ILE A 122 -20.55 16.23 13.17
C ILE A 122 -21.81 16.67 12.41
N ALA A 123 -22.81 17.21 13.10
CA ALA A 123 -24.02 17.76 12.49
C ALA A 123 -23.72 18.95 11.56
N GLU A 124 -22.78 19.82 11.93
CA GLU A 124 -22.30 20.90 11.06
C GLU A 124 -21.64 20.36 9.77
N ALA A 125 -20.72 19.40 9.89
CA ALA A 125 -20.09 18.76 8.72
C ALA A 125 -21.08 17.99 7.83
N ALA A 126 -22.15 17.43 8.43
CA ALA A 126 -23.27 16.83 7.72
C ALA A 126 -24.05 17.87 6.91
N ALA A 127 -24.40 19.00 7.54
CA ALA A 127 -25.09 20.11 6.90
C ALA A 127 -24.25 20.73 5.77
N LEU A 128 -22.97 21.07 6.02
CA LEU A 128 -22.05 21.56 4.99
C LEU A 128 -21.96 20.59 3.81
N SER A 129 -21.94 19.28 4.07
CA SER A 129 -21.99 18.28 3.01
C SER A 129 -23.29 18.33 2.19
N LEU A 130 -24.44 18.65 2.79
CA LEU A 130 -25.70 18.84 2.07
C LEU A 130 -25.62 20.02 1.08
N PHE A 131 -25.14 21.17 1.54
CA PHE A 131 -25.02 22.38 0.72
C PHE A 131 -24.03 22.16 -0.44
N ASP A 132 -22.85 21.64 -0.15
CA ASP A 132 -21.76 21.40 -1.11
C ASP A 132 -22.07 20.32 -2.15
N CYS A 133 -22.64 19.18 -1.73
CA CYS A 133 -22.90 18.04 -2.62
C CYS A 133 -23.87 18.40 -3.74
N TRP A 134 -24.89 19.22 -3.44
CA TRP A 134 -25.97 19.56 -4.37
C TRP A 134 -25.96 21.01 -4.86
N ASN A 135 -24.98 21.83 -4.45
CA ASN A 135 -24.95 23.28 -4.71
C ASN A 135 -26.30 23.94 -4.35
N TRP A 136 -26.70 23.73 -3.10
CA TRP A 136 -28.10 23.81 -2.67
C TRP A 136 -28.74 25.19 -2.86
N ASP A 137 -27.97 26.26 -2.79
CA ASP A 137 -28.45 27.63 -2.95
C ASP A 137 -28.82 27.97 -4.42
N GLU A 138 -28.24 27.27 -5.41
CA GLU A 138 -28.60 27.40 -6.83
C GLU A 138 -29.57 26.31 -7.32
N ALA A 139 -29.50 25.10 -6.76
CA ALA A 139 -30.21 23.94 -7.30
C ALA A 139 -31.75 24.00 -7.12
N PHE A 140 -32.23 24.59 -6.04
CA PHE A 140 -33.66 24.65 -5.71
C PHE A 140 -34.37 25.96 -6.13
N THR A 141 -33.63 27.01 -6.48
CA THR A 141 -34.20 28.29 -6.92
C THR A 141 -34.74 28.25 -8.36
N THR A 142 -34.43 27.19 -9.13
CA THR A 142 -34.64 27.13 -10.58
C THR A 142 -35.61 26.03 -11.07
N ARG A 143 -36.13 25.15 -10.20
CA ARG A 143 -36.99 24.02 -10.61
C ARG A 143 -38.14 23.72 -9.65
N SER A 144 -39.37 23.88 -10.11
CA SER A 144 -40.63 23.71 -9.35
C SER A 144 -41.13 22.27 -9.19
N THR A 145 -40.32 21.26 -9.56
CA THR A 145 -40.73 19.84 -9.63
C THR A 145 -40.26 18.98 -8.46
N TRP A 146 -39.64 19.59 -7.45
CA TRP A 146 -39.04 18.88 -6.30
C TRP A 146 -39.85 19.14 -5.03
N GLY A 147 -39.73 18.26 -4.04
CA GLY A 147 -40.41 18.41 -2.75
C GLY A 147 -40.03 19.73 -2.06
N ASP A 148 -40.86 20.14 -1.08
CA ASP A 148 -40.59 21.36 -0.32
C ASP A 148 -39.16 21.35 0.26
N ARG A 149 -38.48 22.50 0.18
CA ARG A 149 -37.09 22.68 0.62
C ARG A 149 -36.92 22.21 2.07
N ASN A 150 -37.87 22.54 2.94
CA ASN A 150 -37.78 22.19 4.36
C ASN A 150 -38.01 20.70 4.59
N THR A 151 -38.98 20.09 3.92
CA THR A 151 -39.19 18.62 4.00
C THR A 151 -37.98 17.82 3.52
N THR A 152 -37.30 18.29 2.46
CA THR A 152 -36.12 17.61 1.91
C THR A 152 -34.87 17.78 2.79
N ILE A 153 -34.67 18.96 3.39
CA ILE A 153 -33.63 19.18 4.41
C ILE A 153 -33.90 18.28 5.62
N ALA A 154 -35.13 18.26 6.13
CA ALA A 154 -35.51 17.43 7.28
C ALA A 154 -35.30 15.93 6.99
N ALA A 155 -35.60 15.45 5.78
CA ALA A 155 -35.35 14.06 5.40
C ALA A 155 -33.84 13.71 5.40
N TYR A 156 -32.98 14.62 4.91
CA TYR A 156 -31.54 14.43 4.98
C TYR A 156 -31.02 14.46 6.43
N THR A 157 -31.43 15.46 7.23
CA THR A 157 -31.02 15.59 8.63
C THR A 157 -31.42 14.36 9.45
N ASN A 158 -32.68 13.93 9.37
CA ASN A 158 -33.14 12.71 10.04
C ASN A 158 -32.31 11.49 9.62
N ARG A 159 -31.98 11.35 8.31
CA ARG A 159 -31.19 10.24 7.82
C ARG A 159 -29.72 10.29 8.26
N THR A 160 -29.15 11.48 8.48
CA THR A 160 -27.83 11.64 9.12
C THR A 160 -27.86 11.41 10.62
N ASP A 161 -28.93 11.77 11.30
CA ASP A 161 -29.12 11.53 12.73
C ASP A 161 -29.30 10.03 13.01
N ASP A 162 -30.08 9.32 12.19
CA ASP A 162 -30.19 7.86 12.19
C ASP A 162 -28.82 7.19 12.03
N LEU A 163 -27.99 7.68 11.10
CA LEU A 163 -26.64 7.18 10.86
C LEU A 163 -25.72 7.47 12.05
N LEU A 164 -25.81 8.65 12.66
CA LEU A 164 -24.99 9.06 13.81
C LEU A 164 -25.34 8.25 15.05
N ALA A 165 -26.63 8.07 15.34
CA ALA A 165 -27.12 7.22 16.42
C ALA A 165 -26.70 5.75 16.24
N ALA A 166 -26.58 5.28 15.00
CA ALA A 166 -26.09 3.95 14.67
C ALA A 166 -24.55 3.81 14.73
N LEU A 167 -23.81 4.91 14.82
CA LEU A 167 -22.35 4.98 14.89
C LEU A 167 -21.85 5.62 16.20
N PRO A 168 -22.20 5.07 17.39
CA PRO A 168 -21.62 5.53 18.65
C PRO A 168 -20.13 5.15 18.73
N ALA A 169 -19.35 5.88 19.52
CA ALA A 169 -17.89 5.68 19.63
C ALA A 169 -17.51 4.23 19.95
N ALA A 170 -18.25 3.59 20.85
CA ALA A 170 -18.04 2.20 21.25
C ALA A 170 -18.27 1.17 20.13
N ARG A 171 -18.98 1.55 19.05
CA ARG A 171 -19.15 0.74 17.83
C ARG A 171 -17.98 0.97 16.87
N MET A 172 -17.66 2.23 16.57
CA MET A 172 -16.54 2.55 15.66
C MET A 172 -15.18 2.11 16.20
N ARG A 173 -14.98 2.11 17.53
CA ARG A 173 -13.82 1.48 18.18
C ARG A 173 -13.60 0.02 17.78
N ARG A 174 -14.66 -0.75 17.53
CA ARG A 174 -14.55 -2.19 17.20
C ARG A 174 -14.01 -2.45 15.80
N VAL A 175 -14.02 -1.45 14.92
CA VAL A 175 -13.59 -1.61 13.53
C VAL A 175 -12.22 -1.00 13.22
N VAL A 176 -11.55 -0.45 14.25
CA VAL A 176 -10.11 -0.21 14.22
C VAL A 176 -9.41 -1.57 14.40
N ARG A 177 -8.89 -2.14 13.31
CA ARG A 177 -8.29 -3.48 13.31
C ARG A 177 -6.82 -3.47 13.74
N THR A 178 -6.09 -2.39 13.48
CA THR A 178 -4.74 -2.13 14.02
C THR A 178 -4.63 -0.66 14.41
N ARG A 179 -3.90 -0.36 15.50
CA ARG A 179 -3.60 1.02 15.90
C ARG A 179 -2.36 1.52 15.16
N GLY A 180 -2.35 2.79 14.78
CA GLY A 180 -1.16 3.45 14.24
C GLY A 180 -0.09 3.65 15.32
N ARG A 181 1.17 3.85 14.91
CA ARG A 181 2.28 4.19 15.81
C ARG A 181 1.94 5.41 16.67
N PRO A 182 2.07 5.34 18.02
CA PRO A 182 1.82 6.48 18.90
C PRO A 182 2.64 7.73 18.53
N ALA A 183 3.91 7.56 18.14
CA ALA A 183 4.76 8.66 17.68
C ALA A 183 4.24 9.37 16.41
N ALA A 184 3.68 8.63 15.44
CA ALA A 184 3.07 9.23 14.24
C ALA A 184 1.76 9.96 14.59
N LEU A 185 0.94 9.37 15.47
CA LEU A 185 -0.29 9.99 15.98
C LEU A 185 -0.01 11.27 16.80
N ARG A 186 1.09 11.29 17.57
CA ARG A 186 1.62 12.49 18.24
C ARG A 186 2.05 13.55 17.23
N GLY A 187 2.81 13.19 16.20
CA GLY A 187 3.25 14.14 15.16
C GLY A 187 2.07 14.78 14.39
N VAL A 188 1.02 14.01 14.10
CA VAL A 188 -0.21 14.57 13.51
C VAL A 188 -0.92 15.53 14.47
N LEU A 189 -0.95 15.23 15.77
CA LEU A 189 -1.50 16.12 16.80
C LEU A 189 -0.69 17.42 16.92
N GLU A 190 0.64 17.34 16.91
CA GLU A 190 1.55 18.49 16.93
C GLU A 190 1.30 19.45 15.75
N LEU A 191 1.19 18.92 14.53
CA LEU A 191 0.89 19.72 13.34
C LEU A 191 -0.47 20.42 13.42
N VAL A 192 -1.49 19.73 13.92
CA VAL A 192 -2.83 20.31 14.14
C VAL A 192 -2.81 21.40 15.20
N LEU A 193 -2.11 21.18 16.32
CA LEU A 193 -2.01 22.17 17.39
C LEU A 193 -1.27 23.44 16.94
N ARG A 194 -0.14 23.30 16.22
CA ARG A 194 0.55 24.45 15.61
C ARG A 194 -0.35 25.24 14.66
N ARG A 195 -1.07 24.54 13.78
CA ARG A 195 -2.03 25.15 12.83
C ARG A 195 -3.19 25.88 13.52
N LEU A 196 -3.67 25.37 14.66
CA LEU A 196 -4.73 26.01 15.45
C LEU A 196 -4.22 27.22 16.26
N SER A 197 -2.95 27.22 16.66
CA SER A 197 -2.32 28.34 17.40
C SER A 197 -1.94 29.50 16.48
N ASP A 198 -1.30 29.22 15.33
CA ASP A 198 -0.96 30.21 14.31
C ASP A 198 -1.41 29.74 12.91
N PRO A 199 -2.64 30.08 12.50
CA PRO A 199 -3.18 29.77 11.18
C PRO A 199 -2.74 30.73 10.07
N GLU A 200 -1.81 31.66 10.30
CA GLU A 200 -1.21 32.47 9.23
C GLU A 200 0.15 31.90 8.80
N ASN A 201 0.98 31.44 9.73
CA ASN A 201 2.33 30.95 9.44
C ASN A 201 2.45 29.42 9.32
N ASN A 202 1.56 28.62 9.94
CA ASN A 202 1.61 27.15 9.87
C ASN A 202 0.65 26.60 8.79
N PRO A 203 1.06 25.67 7.89
CA PRO A 203 0.18 25.12 6.85
C PRO A 203 -0.87 24.14 7.42
N PRO A 204 -2.03 23.96 6.76
CA PRO A 204 -2.98 22.92 7.12
C PRO A 204 -2.38 21.51 7.03
N LEU A 205 -2.81 20.60 7.92
CA LEU A 205 -2.40 19.19 7.89
C LEU A 205 -2.73 18.56 6.53
N LYS A 206 -1.72 18.02 5.84
CA LYS A 206 -1.88 17.50 4.47
C LYS A 206 -2.26 16.03 4.49
N ILE A 207 -3.44 15.71 3.97
CA ILE A 207 -3.97 14.35 3.88
C ILE A 207 -4.04 13.92 2.41
N ALA A 208 -3.34 12.86 2.02
CA ALA A 208 -3.54 12.19 0.74
C ALA A 208 -4.50 11.01 0.89
N VAL A 209 -5.46 10.87 -0.01
CA VAL A 209 -6.41 9.74 0.00
C VAL A 209 -6.41 9.04 -1.34
N PHE A 210 -5.81 7.85 -1.37
CA PHE A 210 -5.74 6.95 -2.51
C PHE A 210 -6.88 5.94 -2.47
N GLY A 211 -7.39 5.56 -3.64
CA GLY A 211 -8.37 4.49 -3.74
C GLY A 211 -8.99 4.37 -5.13
N GLY A 212 -9.96 3.48 -5.24
CA GLY A 212 -10.69 3.26 -6.48
C GLY A 212 -11.81 4.26 -6.75
N SER A 213 -12.86 3.78 -7.43
CA SER A 213 -14.06 4.54 -7.80
C SER A 213 -14.88 5.02 -6.60
N VAL A 214 -14.82 4.32 -5.46
CA VAL A 214 -15.48 4.75 -4.21
C VAL A 214 -14.80 6.00 -3.67
N THR A 215 -13.47 6.02 -3.66
CA THR A 215 -12.68 7.20 -3.28
C THR A 215 -12.80 8.33 -4.29
N GLU A 216 -12.90 8.02 -5.59
CA GLU A 216 -13.21 9.02 -6.63
C GLU A 216 -14.55 9.75 -6.38
N GLY A 217 -15.52 9.08 -5.76
CA GLY A 217 -16.89 9.60 -5.56
C GLY A 217 -17.91 9.07 -6.57
N PHE A 218 -17.68 7.92 -7.20
CA PHE A 218 -18.70 7.31 -8.06
C PHE A 218 -19.94 6.95 -7.23
N ASN A 219 -21.14 7.32 -7.72
CA ASN A 219 -22.44 7.22 -7.03
C ASN A 219 -22.62 8.04 -5.73
N CYS A 220 -21.68 8.87 -5.28
CA CYS A 220 -21.82 9.60 -4.00
C CYS A 220 -23.01 10.58 -3.89
N ILE A 221 -23.70 10.88 -4.98
CA ILE A 221 -24.94 11.69 -5.04
C ILE A 221 -26.22 10.81 -4.95
N LYS A 222 -26.12 9.50 -5.21
CA LYS A 222 -27.24 8.54 -5.07
C LYS A 222 -27.71 8.54 -3.62
N ASN A 223 -29.01 8.67 -3.38
CA ASN A 223 -29.57 8.86 -2.05
C ASN A 223 -30.99 8.28 -1.97
N ASP A 224 -31.49 8.08 -0.75
CA ASP A 224 -32.78 7.51 -0.43
C ASP A 224 -33.74 8.50 0.28
N VAL A 225 -33.43 9.80 0.22
CA VAL A 225 -34.16 10.90 0.89
C VAL A 225 -34.81 11.89 -0.09
N GLY A 226 -34.86 11.55 -1.38
CA GLY A 226 -35.53 12.37 -2.41
C GLY A 226 -34.71 13.53 -2.97
N LEU A 227 -33.39 13.57 -2.71
CA LEU A 227 -32.51 14.58 -3.27
C LEU A 227 -32.26 14.35 -4.76
N PRO A 228 -31.98 15.42 -5.53
CA PRO A 228 -31.68 15.30 -6.95
C PRO A 228 -30.56 14.28 -7.23
N GLY A 229 -30.76 13.44 -8.25
CA GLY A 229 -29.74 12.47 -8.71
C GLY A 229 -28.54 13.10 -9.43
N TRP A 230 -28.39 14.41 -9.38
CA TRP A 230 -27.32 15.21 -9.97
C TRP A 230 -26.78 16.18 -8.92
N GLY A 231 -25.48 16.45 -8.97
CA GLY A 231 -24.75 17.25 -7.99
C GLY A 231 -23.24 17.16 -8.21
N ASN A 232 -22.44 17.79 -7.36
CA ASN A 232 -20.99 17.81 -7.47
C ASN A 232 -20.37 16.55 -6.84
N GLY A 233 -20.27 15.47 -7.62
CA GLY A 233 -19.71 14.20 -7.15
C GLY A 233 -18.26 14.27 -6.65
N ALA A 234 -17.45 15.21 -7.17
CA ALA A 234 -16.07 15.38 -6.69
C ALA A 234 -16.01 16.00 -5.29
N ILE A 235 -16.98 16.83 -4.92
CA ILE A 235 -17.12 17.43 -3.58
C ILE A 235 -17.93 16.52 -2.64
N CYS A 236 -18.82 15.69 -3.18
CA CYS A 236 -19.63 14.77 -2.38
C CYS A 236 -18.93 13.43 -2.06
N ALA A 237 -17.77 13.15 -2.67
CA ALA A 237 -16.92 12.02 -2.33
C ALA A 237 -16.53 12.00 -0.84
N TRP A 238 -16.33 10.80 -0.29
CA TRP A 238 -16.00 10.61 1.13
C TRP A 238 -14.73 11.36 1.59
N PRO A 239 -13.65 11.56 0.78
CA PRO A 239 -12.48 12.32 1.21
C PRO A 239 -12.78 13.79 1.50
N ARG A 240 -13.73 14.41 0.77
CA ARG A 240 -14.17 15.79 1.02
C ARG A 240 -15.15 15.90 2.19
N LYS A 241 -15.93 14.85 2.45
CA LYS A 241 -16.70 14.71 3.70
C LYS A 241 -15.78 14.54 4.92
N LEU A 242 -14.65 13.84 4.77
CA LEU A 242 -13.61 13.73 5.80
C LEU A 242 -12.94 15.10 6.07
N GLU A 243 -12.63 15.87 5.02
CA GLU A 243 -12.11 17.24 5.16
C GLU A 243 -13.05 18.11 6.03
N ARG A 244 -14.32 18.19 5.65
CA ARG A 244 -15.35 18.94 6.40
C ARG A 244 -15.50 18.44 7.84
N LEU A 245 -15.50 17.12 8.05
CA LEU A 245 -15.58 16.54 9.40
C LEU A 245 -14.39 16.96 10.26
N LEU A 246 -13.17 16.81 9.76
CA LEU A 246 -11.96 17.13 10.53
C LEU A 246 -11.86 18.63 10.80
N ASP A 247 -12.13 19.50 9.81
CA ASP A 247 -12.19 20.95 10.02
C ASP A 247 -13.23 21.32 11.10
N SER A 248 -14.48 20.82 10.99
CA SER A 248 -15.56 21.11 11.97
C SER A 248 -15.30 20.56 13.38
N LEU A 249 -14.42 19.56 13.54
CA LEU A 249 -14.11 18.95 14.83
C LEU A 249 -12.82 19.50 15.46
N LEU A 250 -11.78 19.75 14.68
CA LEU A 250 -10.49 20.23 15.18
C LEU A 250 -10.55 21.70 15.63
N ASP A 251 -11.35 22.54 14.96
CA ASP A 251 -11.66 23.92 15.40
C ASP A 251 -12.25 23.97 16.84
N ARG A 252 -12.76 22.84 17.34
CA ARG A 252 -13.43 22.72 18.64
C ARG A 252 -12.53 22.11 19.72
N LEU A 253 -11.34 21.63 19.37
CA LEU A 253 -10.43 20.94 20.29
C LEU A 253 -9.85 21.86 21.39
N LEU A 254 -9.67 23.15 21.07
CA LEU A 254 -9.08 24.18 21.94
C LEU A 254 -10.12 25.20 22.47
N GLY A 255 -11.29 24.70 22.88
CA GLY A 255 -12.26 25.49 23.66
C GLY A 255 -13.21 26.40 22.87
N GLY A 256 -13.29 26.25 21.55
CA GLY A 256 -14.30 26.91 20.71
C GLY A 256 -13.74 27.47 19.41
N PRO A 257 -14.63 27.81 18.45
CA PRO A 257 -14.25 28.20 17.09
C PRO A 257 -13.25 29.35 17.08
N LEU A 258 -12.27 29.28 16.18
CA LEU A 258 -11.34 30.39 15.90
C LEU A 258 -12.13 31.69 15.65
N PRO A 259 -11.71 32.83 16.22
CA PRO A 259 -12.34 34.12 15.96
C PRO A 259 -12.28 34.46 14.47
N ALA A 260 -13.25 35.25 13.99
CA ALA A 260 -13.30 35.60 12.57
C ALA A 260 -12.06 36.44 12.18
N SER A 261 -11.21 35.89 11.32
CA SER A 261 -10.08 36.63 10.74
C SER A 261 -10.59 37.67 9.74
N SER A 262 -9.83 38.76 9.60
CA SER A 262 -10.06 39.78 8.57
C SER A 262 -9.71 39.31 7.14
N ALA A 263 -9.16 38.09 6.99
CA ALA A 263 -8.62 37.54 5.75
C ALA A 263 -9.57 36.58 4.99
N GLY A 264 -10.78 36.34 5.50
CA GLY A 264 -11.83 35.57 4.83
C GLY A 264 -11.65 34.04 4.86
N ASN A 265 -12.67 33.32 4.37
CA ASN A 265 -12.87 31.87 4.57
C ASN A 265 -11.69 30.97 4.17
N ALA A 266 -10.79 31.41 3.30
CA ALA A 266 -9.62 30.61 2.87
C ALA A 266 -8.60 30.38 4.02
N THR A 267 -8.54 31.29 5.00
CA THR A 267 -7.55 31.22 6.10
C THR A 267 -7.93 30.26 7.23
N ARG A 268 -9.12 29.63 7.19
CA ARG A 268 -9.66 28.85 8.32
C ARG A 268 -9.40 27.34 8.28
N LYS A 269 -8.93 26.77 7.16
CA LYS A 269 -8.76 25.30 7.07
C LYS A 269 -7.71 24.79 8.07
N VAL A 270 -8.05 23.72 8.79
CA VAL A 270 -7.12 23.01 9.69
C VAL A 270 -6.51 21.81 8.95
N VAL A 271 -7.28 21.18 8.08
CA VAL A 271 -6.83 20.07 7.21
C VAL A 271 -6.96 20.41 5.72
N SER A 272 -6.20 19.72 4.88
CA SER A 272 -6.33 19.79 3.42
C SER A 272 -6.27 18.39 2.83
N VAL A 273 -7.38 17.92 2.25
CA VAL A 273 -7.50 16.57 1.71
C VAL A 273 -7.30 16.58 0.19
N THR A 274 -6.28 15.87 -0.30
CA THR A 274 -6.08 15.59 -1.71
C THR A 274 -6.68 14.23 -2.06
N ASN A 275 -7.72 14.22 -2.90
CA ASN A 275 -8.36 13.00 -3.39
C ASN A 275 -7.62 12.48 -4.64
N PHE A 276 -6.87 11.38 -4.49
CA PHE A 276 -6.21 10.62 -5.55
C PHE A 276 -7.10 9.48 -6.12
N GLY A 277 -8.34 9.37 -5.64
CA GLY A 277 -9.29 8.34 -6.04
C GLY A 277 -9.61 8.35 -7.53
N SER A 278 -9.54 7.20 -8.18
CA SER A 278 -9.88 7.03 -9.59
C SER A 278 -10.39 5.63 -9.87
N GLY A 279 -11.52 5.52 -10.57
CA GLY A 279 -12.14 4.25 -10.92
C GLY A 279 -11.19 3.29 -11.64
N GLY A 280 -11.24 2.02 -11.24
CA GLY A 280 -10.41 0.96 -11.82
C GLY A 280 -8.91 1.12 -11.59
N ARG A 281 -8.44 1.83 -10.55
CA ARG A 281 -7.05 1.74 -10.06
C ARG A 281 -6.96 0.78 -8.88
N ASP A 282 -5.90 0.00 -8.83
CA ASP A 282 -5.53 -0.88 -7.72
C ASP A 282 -4.37 -0.26 -6.91
N SER A 283 -3.89 -0.97 -5.88
CA SER A 283 -2.75 -0.48 -5.08
C SER A 283 -1.43 -0.36 -5.84
N SER A 284 -1.22 -1.05 -6.97
CA SER A 284 0.04 -0.97 -7.74
C SER A 284 0.17 0.36 -8.48
N VAL A 285 -0.95 0.87 -9.00
CA VAL A 285 -0.99 2.23 -9.55
C VAL A 285 -0.79 3.28 -8.45
N ALA A 286 -1.29 3.05 -7.24
CA ALA A 286 -1.04 3.93 -6.09
C ALA A 286 0.43 3.97 -5.68
N ALA A 287 1.07 2.79 -5.56
CA ALA A 287 2.49 2.66 -5.26
C ALA A 287 3.34 3.39 -6.32
N SER A 288 2.99 3.22 -7.60
CA SER A 288 3.62 3.92 -8.72
C SER A 288 3.50 5.45 -8.63
N ILE A 289 2.33 5.99 -8.27
CA ILE A 289 2.15 7.44 -8.08
C ILE A 289 3.01 7.93 -6.90
N VAL A 290 3.07 7.20 -5.79
CA VAL A 290 3.90 7.58 -4.63
C VAL A 290 5.38 7.59 -5.01
N GLU A 291 5.90 6.54 -5.65
CA GLU A 291 7.32 6.44 -6.02
C GLU A 291 7.75 7.52 -7.00
N PHE A 292 7.08 7.62 -8.16
CA PHE A 292 7.59 8.43 -9.26
C PHE A 292 7.07 9.85 -9.27
N ASP A 293 5.91 10.12 -8.67
CA ASP A 293 5.30 11.45 -8.72
C ASP A 293 5.47 12.24 -7.42
N ILE A 294 5.22 11.62 -6.26
CA ILE A 294 5.38 12.28 -4.95
C ILE A 294 6.84 12.31 -4.51
N ILE A 295 7.51 11.16 -4.47
CA ILE A 295 8.93 11.07 -4.06
C ILE A 295 9.84 11.50 -5.21
N GLY A 296 9.60 10.98 -6.42
CA GLY A 296 10.41 11.24 -7.61
C GLY A 296 10.23 12.62 -8.26
N SER A 297 9.70 13.62 -7.55
CA SER A 297 9.61 15.01 -8.03
C SER A 297 10.98 15.69 -8.06
N GLY A 298 11.82 15.47 -7.04
CA GLY A 298 13.20 15.97 -7.00
C GLY A 298 13.36 17.50 -7.00
N VAL A 299 12.27 18.26 -6.92
CA VAL A 299 12.28 19.72 -7.01
C VAL A 299 12.68 20.31 -5.65
N ASN A 300 13.97 20.56 -5.46
CA ASN A 300 14.49 21.46 -4.42
C ASN A 300 14.22 22.94 -4.78
N THR A 301 12.96 23.31 -4.98
CA THR A 301 12.53 24.70 -4.77
C THR A 301 12.12 24.82 -3.32
N GLY A 302 12.70 25.79 -2.59
CA GLY A 302 12.43 26.05 -1.17
C GLY A 302 10.98 26.46 -0.83
N ASP A 303 10.07 26.35 -1.81
CA ASP A 303 8.67 26.77 -1.79
C ASP A 303 7.71 25.69 -2.34
N ASP A 304 8.11 24.42 -2.57
CA ASP A 304 7.17 23.39 -3.08
C ASP A 304 6.34 22.71 -1.97
N PRO A 305 5.02 22.98 -1.86
CA PRO A 305 4.16 22.34 -0.87
C PRO A 305 3.82 20.86 -1.18
N LEU A 306 4.33 20.24 -2.25
CA LEU A 306 4.00 18.87 -2.66
C LEU A 306 4.93 17.75 -2.14
N SER A 307 6.01 18.08 -1.44
CA SER A 307 7.09 17.12 -1.13
C SER A 307 6.79 16.05 -0.07
N THR A 308 5.90 16.31 0.91
CA THR A 308 5.44 15.28 1.87
C THR A 308 3.97 15.45 2.28
N TYR A 309 3.28 14.34 2.53
CA TYR A 309 1.96 14.30 3.18
C TYR A 309 2.09 13.82 4.62
N ASP A 310 1.28 14.36 5.53
CA ASP A 310 1.34 14.05 6.97
C ASP A 310 0.48 12.83 7.34
N VAL A 311 -0.64 12.68 6.64
CA VAL A 311 -1.53 11.51 6.71
C VAL A 311 -1.71 10.98 5.30
N VAL A 312 -1.58 9.66 5.12
CA VAL A 312 -1.83 9.02 3.82
C VAL A 312 -2.76 7.83 3.99
N ILE A 313 -3.88 7.88 3.28
CA ILE A 313 -4.97 6.91 3.38
C ILE A 313 -5.01 6.06 2.11
N SER A 314 -5.15 4.75 2.27
CA SER A 314 -5.25 3.75 1.21
C SER A 314 -6.57 3.02 1.30
N SER A 315 -7.41 3.12 0.27
CA SER A 315 -8.79 2.61 0.24
C SER A 315 -9.03 1.84 -1.07
N PHE A 316 -8.48 0.63 -1.13
CA PHE A 316 -8.50 -0.24 -2.32
C PHE A 316 -9.24 -1.55 -2.14
N ALA A 317 -9.99 -1.76 -1.05
CA ALA A 317 -10.75 -3.00 -0.87
C ALA A 317 -11.74 -3.25 -2.02
N ALA A 318 -12.46 -2.21 -2.45
CA ALA A 318 -13.27 -2.21 -3.67
C ALA A 318 -12.55 -2.66 -4.97
N ASN A 319 -11.22 -2.75 -5.00
CA ASN A 319 -10.40 -3.02 -6.18
C ASN A 319 -9.55 -4.29 -6.00
N ASP A 320 -8.62 -4.27 -5.05
CA ASP A 320 -7.67 -5.34 -4.76
C ASP A 320 -8.38 -6.60 -4.23
N GLY A 321 -9.40 -6.42 -3.38
CA GLY A 321 -10.19 -7.55 -2.87
C GLY A 321 -10.97 -8.27 -3.97
N GLN A 322 -11.30 -7.55 -5.06
CA GLN A 322 -11.97 -8.07 -6.26
C GLN A 322 -11.04 -8.81 -7.25
N ALA A 323 -9.73 -8.87 -6.99
CA ALA A 323 -8.74 -9.42 -7.89
C ALA A 323 -8.94 -10.92 -8.23
N ALA A 324 -8.67 -11.25 -9.50
CA ALA A 324 -8.55 -12.62 -9.97
C ALA A 324 -7.37 -13.33 -9.26
N PRO A 325 -7.38 -14.67 -9.09
CA PRO A 325 -6.32 -15.39 -8.38
C PRO A 325 -4.90 -15.06 -8.84
N SER A 326 -4.69 -14.87 -10.15
CA SER A 326 -3.43 -14.49 -10.79
C SER A 326 -2.85 -13.14 -10.33
N ASP A 327 -3.68 -12.21 -9.87
CA ASP A 327 -3.27 -10.85 -9.53
C ASP A 327 -3.08 -10.64 -8.02
N ARG A 328 -3.53 -11.59 -7.18
CA ARG A 328 -3.60 -11.40 -5.72
C ARG A 328 -2.24 -11.19 -5.07
N GLU A 329 -1.27 -12.02 -5.43
CA GLU A 329 0.09 -11.94 -4.88
C GLU A 329 0.78 -10.63 -5.28
N ARG A 330 0.69 -10.25 -6.56
CA ARG A 330 1.16 -8.95 -7.08
C ARG A 330 0.57 -7.78 -6.30
N LEU A 331 -0.74 -7.82 -6.02
CA LEU A 331 -1.44 -6.75 -5.31
C LEU A 331 -1.15 -6.72 -3.81
N TYR A 332 -0.97 -7.88 -3.18
CA TYR A 332 -0.45 -7.95 -1.82
C TYR A 332 0.96 -7.36 -1.72
N GLY A 333 1.85 -7.68 -2.67
CA GLY A 333 3.16 -7.03 -2.80
C GLY A 333 3.04 -5.52 -3.04
N SER A 334 2.09 -5.08 -3.87
CA SER A 334 1.84 -3.66 -4.15
C SER A 334 1.34 -2.89 -2.93
N MET A 335 0.49 -3.50 -2.10
CA MET A 335 0.03 -2.93 -0.83
C MET A 335 1.20 -2.74 0.15
N GLN A 336 2.05 -3.76 0.31
CA GLN A 336 3.26 -3.66 1.13
C GLN A 336 4.21 -2.58 0.61
N ARG A 337 4.43 -2.56 -0.71
CA ARG A 337 5.26 -1.59 -1.40
C ARG A 337 4.75 -0.16 -1.22
N PHE A 338 3.44 0.08 -1.34
CA PHE A 338 2.83 1.37 -1.07
C PHE A 338 3.15 1.85 0.34
N ALA A 339 2.92 1.01 1.36
CA ALA A 339 3.25 1.35 2.75
C ALA A 339 4.74 1.68 2.96
N ARG A 340 5.64 0.88 2.37
CA ARG A 340 7.11 1.11 2.45
C ARG A 340 7.57 2.36 1.73
N LEU A 341 7.01 2.67 0.55
CA LEU A 341 7.37 3.86 -0.23
C LEU A 341 7.03 5.15 0.54
N LEU A 342 5.89 5.19 1.23
CA LEU A 342 5.51 6.35 2.04
C LEU A 342 6.55 6.69 3.12
N SER A 343 7.26 5.69 3.63
CA SER A 343 8.35 5.91 4.58
C SER A 343 9.61 6.51 3.95
N ALA A 344 9.86 6.28 2.65
CA ALA A 344 10.96 6.90 1.92
C ALA A 344 10.77 8.42 1.69
N GLN A 345 9.59 8.98 2.01
CA GLN A 345 9.40 10.44 2.12
C GLN A 345 10.10 11.04 3.34
N ARG A 346 10.24 10.27 4.43
CA ARG A 346 10.73 10.73 5.75
C ARG A 346 11.62 9.66 6.43
N PRO A 347 12.69 9.15 5.79
CA PRO A 347 13.34 7.90 6.19
C PRO A 347 14.09 7.92 7.53
N CYS A 348 14.28 9.08 8.16
CA CYS A 348 14.88 9.23 9.49
C CYS A 348 14.12 10.18 10.41
N ASP A 349 12.91 10.59 10.01
CA ASP A 349 12.04 11.48 10.77
C ASP A 349 10.80 10.69 11.22
N VAL A 350 9.88 11.32 11.96
CA VAL A 350 8.61 10.66 12.30
C VAL A 350 7.84 10.34 11.01
N LEU A 351 7.58 9.05 10.77
CA LEU A 351 6.86 8.59 9.58
C LEU A 351 5.45 9.22 9.51
N PRO A 352 4.92 9.48 8.31
CA PRO A 352 3.55 9.93 8.14
C PRO A 352 2.56 8.89 8.70
N LEU A 353 1.41 9.35 9.18
CA LEU A 353 0.34 8.45 9.61
C LEU A 353 -0.27 7.77 8.39
N VAL A 354 0.04 6.49 8.22
CA VAL A 354 -0.58 5.67 7.17
C VAL A 354 -1.85 5.02 7.69
N VAL A 355 -2.94 5.15 6.94
CA VAL A 355 -4.27 4.60 7.27
C VAL A 355 -4.72 3.65 6.15
N MET A 356 -4.90 2.37 6.47
CA MET A 356 -5.46 1.37 5.56
C MET A 356 -6.98 1.22 5.79
N VAL A 357 -7.78 1.28 4.73
CA VAL A 357 -9.24 1.34 4.81
C VAL A 357 -9.90 0.21 4.00
N ASP A 358 -10.60 -0.68 4.70
CA ASP A 358 -11.53 -1.66 4.14
C ASP A 358 -12.90 -0.98 3.96
N ASP A 359 -13.09 -0.37 2.79
CA ASP A 359 -14.22 0.52 2.49
C ASP A 359 -15.54 -0.22 2.22
N VAL A 360 -15.55 -1.15 1.26
CA VAL A 360 -16.77 -1.83 0.77
C VAL A 360 -16.83 -3.29 1.25
N PRO A 361 -17.97 -3.77 1.79
CA PRO A 361 -18.19 -5.18 2.09
C PRO A 361 -18.41 -5.98 0.80
N LEU A 362 -17.31 -6.38 0.17
CA LEU A 362 -17.23 -7.07 -1.13
C LEU A 362 -18.11 -8.31 -1.24
N GLU A 363 -18.17 -9.08 -0.16
CA GLU A 363 -19.10 -10.18 0.07
C GLU A 363 -20.56 -9.89 -0.28
N THR A 364 -21.07 -8.70 0.03
CA THR A 364 -22.48 -8.36 -0.22
C THR A 364 -22.73 -8.18 -1.71
N PHE A 365 -21.71 -7.74 -2.45
CA PHE A 365 -21.74 -7.53 -3.90
C PHE A 365 -21.44 -8.81 -4.70
N ARG A 366 -20.44 -9.61 -4.29
CA ARG A 366 -20.00 -10.83 -5.02
C ARG A 366 -20.54 -12.16 -4.48
N GLY A 367 -21.19 -12.17 -3.31
CA GLY A 367 -21.63 -13.40 -2.65
C GLY A 367 -20.50 -14.29 -2.08
N SER A 368 -19.25 -13.80 -2.07
CA SER A 368 -18.07 -14.53 -1.58
C SER A 368 -17.48 -13.88 -0.33
N ILE A 369 -17.88 -14.37 0.84
CA ILE A 369 -17.32 -13.94 2.15
C ILE A 369 -15.80 -14.17 2.18
N ARG A 370 -15.34 -15.27 1.58
CA ARG A 370 -13.91 -15.63 1.50
C ARG A 370 -13.05 -14.54 0.86
N ASP A 371 -13.53 -13.91 -0.22
CA ASP A 371 -12.73 -12.91 -0.94
C ASP A 371 -12.70 -11.55 -0.22
N GLY A 372 -13.77 -11.17 0.48
CA GLY A 372 -13.77 -10.02 1.40
C GLY A 372 -12.83 -10.24 2.60
N LEU A 373 -12.96 -11.38 3.28
CA LEU A 373 -12.10 -11.73 4.43
C LEU A 373 -10.63 -11.91 4.06
N ARG A 374 -10.31 -12.33 2.82
CA ARG A 374 -8.93 -12.44 2.33
C ARG A 374 -8.25 -11.06 2.32
N HIS A 375 -8.87 -10.08 1.67
CA HIS A 375 -8.29 -8.72 1.61
C HIS A 375 -8.26 -8.04 2.98
N ALA A 376 -9.29 -8.27 3.80
CA ALA A 376 -9.31 -7.85 5.18
C ALA A 376 -8.11 -8.38 5.99
N ARG A 377 -7.75 -9.66 5.80
CA ARG A 377 -6.55 -10.28 6.40
C ARG A 377 -5.27 -9.67 5.85
N GLU A 378 -5.10 -9.63 4.53
CA GLU A 378 -3.94 -9.04 3.83
C GLU A 378 -3.64 -7.62 4.39
N MET A 379 -4.66 -6.77 4.47
CA MET A 379 -4.57 -5.42 5.01
C MET A 379 -4.10 -5.39 6.47
N VAL A 380 -4.59 -6.29 7.33
CA VAL A 380 -4.19 -6.36 8.75
C VAL A 380 -2.76 -6.88 8.90
N GLU A 381 -2.31 -7.81 8.08
CA GLU A 381 -0.93 -8.32 8.10
C GLU A 381 0.08 -7.21 7.74
N VAL A 382 -0.18 -6.44 6.68
CA VAL A 382 0.64 -5.28 6.31
C VAL A 382 0.58 -4.20 7.39
N SER A 383 -0.62 -3.89 7.91
CA SER A 383 -0.80 -2.81 8.87
C SER A 383 -0.17 -3.10 10.24
N SER A 384 -0.34 -4.32 10.76
CA SER A 384 0.20 -4.73 12.06
C SER A 384 1.72 -4.73 12.07
N ARG A 385 2.37 -5.29 11.04
CA ARG A 385 3.83 -5.25 10.89
C ARG A 385 4.34 -3.82 10.68
N GLY A 386 3.68 -3.04 9.83
CA GLY A 386 4.03 -1.64 9.56
C GLY A 386 3.83 -0.68 10.74
N GLY A 387 2.97 -1.02 11.71
CA GLY A 387 2.47 -0.06 12.70
C GLY A 387 1.54 0.99 12.08
N LEU A 388 0.80 0.61 11.03
CA LEU A 388 -0.15 1.46 10.32
C LEU A 388 -1.50 1.40 11.04
N LEU A 389 -2.26 2.49 11.02
CA LEU A 389 -3.65 2.50 11.45
C LEU A 389 -4.47 1.71 10.41
N SER A 390 -5.36 0.81 10.82
CA SER A 390 -6.29 0.19 9.87
C SER A 390 -7.72 0.13 10.38
N VAL A 391 -8.66 0.37 9.47
CA VAL A 391 -10.07 0.64 9.75
C VAL A 391 -10.94 -0.12 8.75
N SER A 392 -12.02 -0.74 9.20
CA SER A 392 -13.00 -1.39 8.32
C SER A 392 -14.38 -0.76 8.45
N TYR A 393 -14.75 0.09 7.50
CA TYR A 393 -16.14 0.52 7.40
C TYR A 393 -17.06 -0.63 6.98
N ALA A 394 -16.52 -1.55 6.17
CA ALA A 394 -17.20 -2.77 5.79
C ALA A 394 -17.64 -3.63 7.00
N ASP A 395 -16.90 -3.67 8.11
CA ASP A 395 -17.32 -4.36 9.34
C ASP A 395 -18.58 -3.77 9.98
N LEU A 396 -18.74 -2.44 9.96
CA LEU A 396 -19.96 -1.78 10.45
C LEU A 396 -21.18 -2.12 9.59
N VAL A 397 -20.98 -2.18 8.25
CA VAL A 397 -22.02 -2.59 7.31
C VAL A 397 -22.36 -4.08 7.46
N ARG A 398 -21.37 -4.96 7.66
CA ARG A 398 -21.56 -6.40 7.92
C ARG A 398 -22.40 -6.64 9.19
N GLU A 399 -22.09 -5.92 10.27
CA GLU A 399 -22.82 -6.01 11.54
C GLU A 399 -24.31 -5.64 11.37
N ASP A 400 -24.60 -4.56 10.64
CA ASP A 400 -25.97 -4.10 10.39
C ASP A 400 -26.72 -5.01 9.38
N ALA A 401 -26.10 -5.31 8.24
CA ALA A 401 -26.70 -6.07 7.15
C ALA A 401 -26.95 -7.55 7.45
N TRP A 402 -26.14 -8.17 8.32
CA TRP A 402 -26.14 -9.61 8.56
C TRP A 402 -26.34 -10.02 10.00
N LEU A 403 -25.68 -9.37 10.97
CA LEU A 403 -25.76 -9.77 12.39
C LEU A 403 -27.03 -9.22 13.06
N ALA A 404 -27.42 -7.98 12.73
CA ALA A 404 -28.68 -7.39 13.19
C ALA A 404 -29.91 -7.83 12.37
N GLY A 405 -29.71 -8.50 11.23
CA GLY A 405 -30.78 -8.92 10.30
C GLY A 405 -31.39 -7.77 9.49
N THR A 406 -30.89 -6.54 9.64
CA THR A 406 -31.43 -5.32 9.04
C THR A 406 -30.61 -4.88 7.82
N ARG A 407 -30.86 -5.50 6.66
CA ARG A 407 -30.28 -5.05 5.37
C ARG A 407 -30.62 -3.59 5.02
N ASP A 408 -31.74 -3.09 5.55
CA ASP A 408 -32.20 -1.70 5.46
C ASP A 408 -31.84 -0.86 6.70
N GLY A 409 -30.93 -1.35 7.54
CA GLY A 409 -30.48 -0.67 8.75
C GLY A 409 -29.72 0.63 8.47
N PRO A 410 -29.62 1.54 9.46
CA PRO A 410 -29.12 2.91 9.26
C PRO A 410 -27.69 3.02 8.70
N VAL A 411 -26.85 1.99 8.81
CA VAL A 411 -25.49 1.93 8.24
C VAL A 411 -25.50 1.22 6.88
N ALA A 412 -26.25 0.12 6.75
CA ALA A 412 -26.25 -0.75 5.57
C ALA A 412 -27.24 -0.37 4.45
N ARG A 413 -28.26 0.46 4.75
CA ARG A 413 -29.34 0.83 3.84
C ARG A 413 -28.83 1.40 2.52
N GLY A 414 -29.10 0.69 1.42
CA GLY A 414 -28.66 1.04 0.06
C GLY A 414 -27.19 0.68 -0.26
N THR A 415 -26.55 -0.15 0.56
CA THR A 415 -25.13 -0.56 0.41
C THR A 415 -24.98 -2.06 0.15
N VAL A 416 -25.92 -2.88 0.63
CA VAL A 416 -25.91 -4.34 0.44
C VAL A 416 -26.13 -4.67 -1.04
N GLY A 417 -25.17 -5.34 -1.66
CA GLY A 417 -25.25 -5.69 -3.09
C GLY A 417 -24.74 -4.59 -4.03
N GLU A 418 -24.22 -3.49 -3.51
CA GLU A 418 -23.79 -2.32 -4.29
C GLU A 418 -22.27 -2.10 -4.12
N LEU A 419 -21.52 -2.21 -5.22
CA LEU A 419 -20.09 -1.87 -5.23
C LEU A 419 -19.84 -0.36 -5.06
N HIS A 420 -20.83 0.47 -5.42
CA HIS A 420 -20.76 1.93 -5.38
C HIS A 420 -21.97 2.50 -4.64
N PRO A 421 -21.98 2.46 -3.30
CA PRO A 421 -23.11 2.90 -2.50
C PRO A 421 -23.32 4.43 -2.50
N GLY A 422 -24.44 4.86 -1.93
CA GLY A 422 -24.89 6.26 -1.97
C GLY A 422 -24.27 7.22 -0.94
N ALA A 423 -24.76 8.46 -0.94
CA ALA A 423 -24.27 9.60 -0.16
C ALA A 423 -24.04 9.31 1.34
N PHE A 424 -24.94 8.55 1.98
CA PHE A 424 -24.85 8.23 3.41
C PHE A 424 -23.78 7.19 3.73
N PHE A 425 -23.46 6.28 2.80
CA PHE A 425 -22.28 5.41 2.93
C PHE A 425 -20.99 6.24 2.89
N HIS A 426 -20.88 7.20 1.96
CA HIS A 426 -19.74 8.12 1.92
C HIS A 426 -19.63 9.00 3.17
N THR A 427 -20.77 9.37 3.78
CA THR A 427 -20.80 10.05 5.08
C THR A 427 -20.29 9.13 6.20
N GLY A 428 -20.84 7.91 6.34
CA GLY A 428 -20.44 6.98 7.40
C GLY A 428 -18.99 6.50 7.29
N LEU A 429 -18.49 6.29 6.07
CA LEU A 429 -17.09 5.98 5.79
C LEU A 429 -16.17 7.12 6.24
N ALA A 430 -16.49 8.37 5.87
CA ALA A 430 -15.74 9.54 6.31
C ALA A 430 -15.74 9.70 7.83
N TRP A 431 -16.90 9.49 8.48
CA TRP A 431 -17.04 9.56 9.94
C TRP A 431 -16.23 8.47 10.66
N THR A 432 -16.24 7.24 10.15
CA THR A 432 -15.52 6.11 10.75
C THR A 432 -14.01 6.29 10.63
N VAL A 433 -13.51 6.74 9.47
CA VAL A 433 -12.09 7.05 9.27
C VAL A 433 -11.66 8.26 10.12
N GLY A 434 -12.47 9.32 10.17
CA GLY A 434 -12.20 10.50 11.00
C GLY A 434 -12.19 10.18 12.49
N HIS A 435 -13.13 9.37 12.98
CA HIS A 435 -13.15 8.87 14.36
C HIS A 435 -11.86 8.12 14.69
N ALA A 436 -11.42 7.18 13.85
CA ALA A 436 -10.22 6.40 14.10
C ALA A 436 -8.94 7.25 14.15
N ILE A 437 -8.83 8.27 13.29
CA ILE A 437 -7.71 9.23 13.31
C ILE A 437 -7.75 10.07 14.60
N LEU A 438 -8.89 10.70 14.90
CA LEU A 438 -9.05 11.59 16.06
C LEU A 438 -8.88 10.85 17.39
N GLU A 439 -9.48 9.66 17.54
CA GLU A 439 -9.32 8.84 18.75
C GLU A 439 -7.88 8.34 18.90
N GLY A 440 -7.21 7.95 17.80
CA GLY A 440 -5.80 7.57 17.81
C GLY A 440 -4.90 8.72 18.29
N MET A 441 -5.11 9.93 17.76
CA MET A 441 -4.38 11.13 18.19
C MET A 441 -4.61 11.45 19.67
N LEU A 442 -5.87 11.47 20.11
CA LEU A 442 -6.27 11.88 21.46
C LEU A 442 -6.00 10.83 22.54
N ALA A 443 -5.94 9.54 22.19
CA ALA A 443 -5.63 8.46 23.12
C ALA A 443 -4.14 8.07 23.05
N ASP A 444 -3.68 7.61 21.89
CA ASP A 444 -2.32 7.07 21.76
C ASP A 444 -1.28 8.18 21.55
N GLY A 445 -1.58 9.22 20.77
CA GLY A 445 -0.69 10.38 20.60
C GLY A 445 -0.49 11.18 21.90
N CYS A 446 -1.55 11.35 22.69
CA CYS A 446 -1.45 12.00 24.01
C CYS A 446 -0.79 11.13 25.09
N ASP A 447 -0.97 9.81 25.07
CA ASP A 447 -0.25 8.91 25.99
C ASP A 447 1.26 8.87 25.70
N GLU A 448 1.64 9.02 24.43
CA GLU A 448 3.02 9.16 23.96
C GLU A 448 3.62 10.49 24.42
N ALA A 449 2.95 11.62 24.13
CA ALA A 449 3.42 12.95 24.47
C ALA A 449 3.68 13.11 25.99
N ALA A 450 2.80 12.58 26.83
CA ALA A 450 2.94 12.65 28.27
C ALA A 450 3.88 11.57 28.87
N GLY A 451 4.56 10.76 28.05
CA GLY A 451 5.45 9.69 28.49
C GLY A 451 4.78 8.59 29.34
N ARG A 452 3.44 8.56 29.39
CA ARG A 452 2.66 7.68 30.28
C ARG A 452 2.75 6.22 29.85
N LYS A 453 2.93 5.98 28.55
CA LYS A 453 3.32 4.68 27.97
C LYS A 453 4.84 4.51 27.90
N LYS A 454 5.52 4.49 29.06
CA LYS A 454 6.65 3.54 29.19
C LYS A 454 6.06 2.13 29.10
N LEU A 455 5.94 1.60 27.88
CA LEU A 455 5.67 0.19 27.61
C LEU A 455 6.72 -0.63 28.37
N LYS A 456 6.33 -1.18 29.54
CA LYS A 456 7.26 -1.84 30.47
C LYS A 456 7.86 -3.15 29.97
N ASN A 457 7.54 -3.55 28.73
CA ASN A 457 8.30 -4.50 27.92
C ASN A 457 8.72 -3.78 26.63
N THR A 458 9.96 -3.27 26.60
CA THR A 458 10.55 -2.58 25.45
C THR A 458 11.04 -3.58 24.39
N THR A 459 10.09 -4.26 23.76
CA THR A 459 10.28 -5.05 22.51
C THR A 459 9.15 -4.83 21.50
N ALA A 460 8.11 -4.04 21.84
CA ALA A 460 6.82 -4.08 21.15
C ALA A 460 6.69 -3.20 19.89
N PHE A 461 7.53 -2.18 19.70
CA PHE A 461 7.58 -1.41 18.46
C PHE A 461 9.03 -1.00 18.12
N PRO A 462 9.41 -0.99 16.84
CA PRO A 462 10.69 -0.47 16.36
C PRO A 462 10.73 1.08 16.45
N PRO A 463 11.88 1.72 16.19
CA PRO A 463 11.99 3.18 16.17
C PRO A 463 10.93 3.86 15.29
N ALA A 464 10.52 5.08 15.64
CA ALA A 464 9.42 5.78 14.97
C ALA A 464 9.59 5.90 13.45
N TRP A 465 10.84 6.03 12.98
CA TRP A 465 11.27 6.11 11.57
C TRP A 465 11.42 4.75 10.86
N PHE A 466 11.46 3.62 11.57
CA PHE A 466 11.83 2.32 10.99
C PHE A 466 10.78 1.74 10.05
N VAL A 467 11.22 1.13 8.96
CA VAL A 467 10.37 0.48 7.96
C VAL A 467 10.63 -1.04 7.94
N PRO A 468 9.62 -1.87 8.26
CA PRO A 468 9.79 -3.32 8.16
C PRO A 468 10.15 -3.79 6.74
N PRO A 469 10.91 -4.88 6.61
CA PRO A 469 11.07 -5.58 5.33
C PRO A 469 9.73 -6.10 4.82
N ALA A 470 9.70 -6.50 3.54
CA ALA A 470 8.51 -7.08 2.94
C ALA A 470 8.26 -8.50 3.49
N ILE A 471 6.99 -8.80 3.73
CA ILE A 471 6.44 -10.08 4.14
C ILE A 471 6.66 -11.10 3.03
N GLN A 472 7.36 -12.19 3.34
CA GLN A 472 7.50 -13.34 2.46
C GLN A 472 6.61 -14.50 2.94
N GLY A 473 6.18 -15.34 1.99
CA GLY A 473 5.28 -16.46 2.26
C GLY A 473 5.97 -17.67 2.90
N ASP A 474 7.24 -17.90 2.56
CA ASP A 474 7.96 -19.16 2.84
C ASP A 474 9.11 -19.02 3.86
N THR A 475 9.20 -17.89 4.57
CA THR A 475 10.22 -17.63 5.59
C THR A 475 9.83 -18.14 6.97
N THR A 476 10.76 -18.78 7.67
CA THR A 476 10.61 -19.12 9.10
C THR A 476 10.66 -17.88 9.98
N GLU A 477 10.08 -17.96 11.19
CA GLU A 477 10.10 -16.87 12.18
C GLU A 477 11.52 -16.36 12.49
N ALA A 478 12.51 -17.27 12.54
CA ALA A 478 13.91 -16.91 12.75
C ALA A 478 14.53 -16.14 11.56
N GLN A 479 14.19 -16.50 10.31
CA GLN A 479 14.62 -15.78 9.12
C GLN A 479 13.99 -14.39 9.06
N GLU A 480 12.69 -14.28 9.37
CA GLU A 480 12.00 -12.98 9.44
C GLU A 480 12.61 -12.07 10.50
N LEU A 481 12.93 -12.60 11.70
CA LEU A 481 13.58 -11.84 12.75
C LEU A 481 14.97 -11.32 12.33
N LEU A 482 15.78 -12.17 11.68
CA LEU A 482 17.09 -11.77 11.15
C LEU A 482 16.98 -10.68 10.09
N ARG A 483 16.05 -10.79 9.14
CA ARG A 483 15.79 -9.77 8.11
C ARG A 483 15.30 -8.46 8.73
N TYR A 484 14.48 -8.54 9.78
CA TYR A 484 14.00 -7.37 10.52
C TYR A 484 15.14 -6.66 11.27
N GLU A 485 16.00 -7.41 11.97
CA GLU A 485 17.19 -6.86 12.63
C GLU A 485 18.18 -6.25 11.64
N GLN A 486 18.40 -6.90 10.49
CA GLN A 486 19.29 -6.41 9.45
C GLN A 486 18.78 -5.10 8.86
N ALA A 487 17.51 -5.05 8.43
CA ALA A 487 16.88 -3.84 7.92
C ALA A 487 16.93 -2.69 8.94
N ALA A 488 16.79 -3.00 10.24
CA ALA A 488 16.87 -1.99 11.30
C ALA A 488 18.29 -1.43 11.44
N LYS A 489 19.32 -2.27 11.35
CA LYS A 489 20.74 -1.85 11.38
C LYS A 489 21.11 -1.05 10.13
N GLU A 490 20.68 -1.47 8.95
CA GLU A 490 20.92 -0.77 7.68
C GLU A 490 20.26 0.62 7.68
N GLN A 491 19.00 0.72 8.09
CA GLN A 491 18.31 2.02 8.16
C GLN A 491 18.88 2.91 9.28
N ALA A 492 19.28 2.36 10.43
CA ALA A 492 19.97 3.10 11.48
C ALA A 492 21.28 3.72 10.96
N ALA A 493 22.13 2.93 10.31
CA ALA A 493 23.39 3.41 9.74
C ALA A 493 23.17 4.50 8.66
N ALA A 494 22.13 4.36 7.83
CA ALA A 494 21.75 5.38 6.86
C ALA A 494 21.28 6.71 7.51
N CYS A 495 20.74 6.65 8.73
CA CYS A 495 20.36 7.83 9.50
C CYS A 495 21.53 8.44 10.28
N GLU A 496 22.45 7.63 10.81
CA GLU A 496 23.66 8.08 11.52
C GLU A 496 24.66 8.78 10.59
N GLY A 497 24.73 8.38 9.31
CA GLY A 497 25.62 8.98 8.31
C GLY A 497 25.29 10.43 7.87
N ARG A 498 24.24 11.05 8.40
CA ARG A 498 23.68 12.34 7.93
C ARG A 498 24.52 13.61 8.26
N GLY A 499 25.77 13.46 8.66
CA GLY A 499 26.69 14.57 8.93
C GLY A 499 27.14 15.40 7.70
N GLY A 500 26.73 15.02 6.48
CA GLY A 500 26.99 15.79 5.25
C GLY A 500 26.14 15.33 4.07
N ASN A 501 25.62 16.31 3.31
CA ASN A 501 24.90 16.22 2.02
C ASN A 501 24.31 14.84 1.62
N SER A 502 23.04 14.63 1.96
CA SER A 502 22.28 13.44 1.54
C SER A 502 21.75 13.55 0.10
N SER A 503 22.47 12.98 -0.88
CA SER A 503 21.97 12.76 -2.26
C SER A 503 21.51 11.31 -2.54
N ASN A 504 21.75 10.37 -1.62
CA ASN A 504 21.63 8.94 -1.89
C ASN A 504 20.42 8.31 -1.17
N ALA A 505 19.21 8.46 -1.73
CA ALA A 505 18.05 7.62 -1.38
C ALA A 505 16.84 7.78 -2.32
N ALA A 506 16.54 8.99 -2.79
CA ALA A 506 15.32 9.26 -3.54
C ALA A 506 15.32 8.63 -4.94
N THR A 507 14.14 8.20 -5.41
CA THR A 507 13.90 7.97 -6.84
C THR A 507 14.06 9.30 -7.56
N SER A 508 14.74 9.33 -8.71
CA SER A 508 14.91 10.56 -9.51
C SER A 508 14.52 10.29 -10.95
N CYS A 509 13.67 11.14 -11.54
CA CYS A 509 13.08 10.92 -12.85
C CYS A 509 13.54 11.96 -13.86
N THR A 510 14.35 11.55 -14.84
CA THR A 510 14.80 12.40 -15.95
C THR A 510 13.63 12.80 -16.86
N TYR A 511 12.62 11.94 -16.98
CA TYR A 511 11.39 12.21 -17.71
C TYR A 511 10.21 11.55 -17.02
N LYS A 512 9.12 12.27 -16.83
CA LYS A 512 7.84 11.70 -16.37
C LYS A 512 6.65 12.56 -16.75
N TRP A 513 5.48 11.93 -16.87
CA TRP A 513 4.17 12.56 -16.77
C TRP A 513 3.13 11.54 -16.31
N LEU A 514 2.15 11.99 -15.53
CA LEU A 514 1.01 11.19 -15.11
C LEU A 514 -0.27 11.99 -15.37
N ALA A 515 -1.20 11.41 -16.11
CA ALA A 515 -2.51 12.02 -16.33
C ALA A 515 -3.32 12.09 -15.01
N ASP A 516 -4.27 13.03 -14.96
CA ASP A 516 -5.01 13.44 -13.74
C ASP A 516 -4.19 14.20 -12.68
N ARG A 517 -2.93 14.58 -12.93
CA ARG A 517 -2.09 15.39 -12.03
C ARG A 517 -1.86 16.81 -12.56
N GLN A 518 -1.31 17.71 -11.72
CA GLN A 518 -1.07 19.11 -12.10
C GLN A 518 -0.15 19.24 -13.34
N SER A 519 0.86 18.37 -13.47
CA SER A 519 1.79 18.33 -14.60
C SER A 519 1.16 17.94 -15.95
N ALA A 520 -0.08 17.40 -15.96
CA ALA A 520 -0.77 16.93 -17.15
C ALA A 520 -2.30 17.09 -17.00
N SER A 521 -2.73 18.24 -16.47
CA SER A 521 -4.13 18.49 -16.10
C SER A 521 -5.03 18.90 -17.27
N SER A 522 -4.44 19.25 -18.42
CA SER A 522 -5.11 19.60 -19.68
C SER A 522 -4.63 18.75 -20.87
N LYS A 523 -5.32 18.84 -22.01
CA LYS A 523 -4.93 18.12 -23.25
C LYS A 523 -3.54 18.58 -23.70
N GLU A 524 -3.34 19.89 -23.64
CA GLU A 524 -2.13 20.61 -24.02
C GLU A 524 -0.95 20.16 -23.16
N ALA A 525 -1.12 20.02 -21.84
CA ALA A 525 -0.04 19.59 -20.95
C ALA A 525 0.42 18.13 -21.21
N VAL A 526 -0.49 17.21 -21.59
CA VAL A 526 -0.08 15.86 -22.04
C VAL A 526 0.66 15.94 -23.38
N HIS A 527 0.14 16.71 -24.34
CA HIS A 527 0.81 16.90 -25.63
C HIS A 527 2.20 17.52 -25.44
N GLU A 528 2.35 18.53 -24.58
CA GLU A 528 3.62 19.18 -24.26
C GLU A 528 4.61 18.19 -23.62
N ALA A 529 4.17 17.46 -22.58
CA ALA A 529 5.00 16.46 -21.92
C ALA A 529 5.54 15.41 -22.89
N VAL A 530 4.70 14.87 -23.78
CA VAL A 530 5.14 13.90 -24.81
C VAL A 530 6.00 14.58 -25.88
N SER A 531 5.54 15.67 -26.48
CA SER A 531 6.23 16.32 -27.62
C SER A 531 7.58 16.95 -27.27
N LYS A 532 7.80 17.35 -26.01
CA LYS A 532 9.11 17.83 -25.52
C LYS A 532 10.24 16.82 -25.74
N VAL A 533 9.92 15.52 -25.78
CA VAL A 533 10.89 14.43 -25.93
C VAL A 533 10.58 13.50 -27.11
N ALA A 534 9.50 13.74 -27.86
CA ALA A 534 9.10 12.86 -28.95
C ALA A 534 9.80 13.22 -30.27
N THR A 535 10.44 12.23 -30.90
CA THR A 535 11.02 12.37 -32.24
C THR A 535 10.04 12.01 -33.35
N SER A 536 9.01 11.20 -33.04
CA SER A 536 7.87 10.96 -33.92
C SER A 536 6.59 10.68 -33.14
N VAL A 537 5.45 11.11 -33.70
CA VAL A 537 4.10 10.85 -33.18
C VAL A 537 3.16 10.64 -34.37
N GLU A 538 2.61 9.43 -34.49
CA GLU A 538 1.78 9.01 -35.62
C GLU A 538 0.53 8.27 -35.16
N GLY A 539 -0.63 8.95 -35.19
CA GLY A 539 -1.90 8.34 -34.78
C GLY A 539 -2.08 8.18 -33.27
N TRP A 540 -1.40 9.04 -32.49
CA TRP A 540 -1.60 9.19 -31.05
C TRP A 540 -2.05 10.61 -30.70
N GLU A 541 -2.97 10.74 -29.75
CA GLU A 541 -3.41 12.04 -29.22
C GLU A 541 -3.85 11.96 -27.75
N ALA A 542 -3.91 13.10 -27.06
CA ALA A 542 -4.47 13.17 -25.72
C ALA A 542 -6.01 13.31 -25.76
N ILE A 543 -6.70 12.46 -25.01
CA ILE A 543 -8.17 12.39 -24.92
C ILE A 543 -8.63 12.44 -23.45
N GLY A 544 -9.93 12.68 -23.21
CA GLY A 544 -10.50 12.75 -21.85
C GLY A 544 -10.40 14.12 -21.17
N PHE A 545 -10.30 15.19 -21.95
CA PHE A 545 -10.18 16.57 -21.45
C PHE A 545 -11.34 17.43 -21.97
N PRO A 546 -11.95 18.32 -21.15
CA PRO A 546 -11.77 18.42 -19.69
C PRO A 546 -12.48 17.28 -18.91
N VAL A 547 -13.38 16.55 -19.57
CA VAL A 547 -14.30 15.56 -18.98
C VAL A 547 -13.57 14.26 -18.63
N ARG A 548 -13.57 13.84 -17.35
CA ARG A 548 -12.94 12.60 -16.85
C ARG A 548 -13.38 11.27 -17.51
N LYS A 549 -14.39 11.31 -18.38
CA LYS A 549 -14.86 10.17 -19.17
C LYS A 549 -15.02 10.60 -20.64
N PRO A 550 -14.32 9.98 -21.61
CA PRO A 550 -13.30 8.92 -21.45
C PRO A 550 -12.11 9.40 -20.58
N ARG A 551 -11.32 8.46 -20.02
CA ARG A 551 -10.25 8.81 -19.08
C ARG A 551 -9.15 9.65 -19.75
N ARG A 552 -8.54 10.55 -18.97
CA ARG A 552 -7.38 11.35 -19.37
C ARG A 552 -6.22 10.42 -19.72
N THR A 553 -5.92 10.31 -21.01
CA THR A 553 -4.96 9.34 -21.56
C THR A 553 -4.30 9.90 -22.81
N TRP A 554 -3.09 9.41 -23.08
CA TRP A 554 -2.47 9.40 -24.40
C TRP A 554 -2.93 8.13 -25.13
N GLN A 555 -3.66 8.29 -26.23
CA GLN A 555 -4.38 7.20 -26.90
C GLN A 555 -3.92 7.01 -28.34
N ALA A 556 -3.65 5.76 -28.73
CA ALA A 556 -3.60 5.34 -30.13
C ALA A 556 -5.01 5.35 -30.74
N SER A 557 -5.20 5.99 -31.90
CA SER A 557 -6.50 6.15 -32.57
C SER A 557 -6.65 5.37 -33.88
N ARG A 558 -5.61 4.62 -34.31
CA ARG A 558 -5.60 3.77 -35.51
C ARG A 558 -4.67 2.58 -35.33
N ALA A 559 -4.89 1.50 -36.09
CA ALA A 559 -3.92 0.42 -36.26
C ALA A 559 -2.56 0.95 -36.75
N ASN A 560 -1.46 0.29 -36.36
CA ASN A 560 -0.08 0.69 -36.64
C ASN A 560 0.29 2.11 -36.15
N ALA A 561 -0.44 2.69 -35.20
CA ALA A 561 -0.06 3.95 -34.57
C ALA A 561 1.26 3.80 -33.80
N THR A 562 2.17 4.76 -33.97
CA THR A 562 3.49 4.77 -33.32
C THR A 562 3.77 6.09 -32.63
N PHE A 563 4.59 6.07 -31.58
CA PHE A 563 5.34 7.25 -31.16
C PHE A 563 6.68 6.83 -30.57
N VAL A 564 7.67 7.71 -30.70
CA VAL A 564 9.03 7.49 -30.21
C VAL A 564 9.39 8.65 -29.30
N ILE A 565 9.79 8.36 -28.06
CA ILE A 565 10.45 9.32 -27.18
C ILE A 565 11.95 9.06 -27.17
N GLN A 566 12.75 10.13 -27.18
CA GLN A 566 14.20 10.08 -27.19
C GLN A 566 14.76 11.16 -26.27
N LEU A 567 15.62 10.76 -25.34
CA LEU A 567 16.48 11.65 -24.58
C LEU A 567 17.90 11.45 -25.10
N ASP A 568 18.42 12.41 -25.85
CA ASP A 568 19.76 12.30 -26.44
C ASP A 568 20.89 12.39 -25.41
N HIS A 569 20.66 13.15 -24.33
CA HIS A 569 21.59 13.36 -23.22
C HIS A 569 20.81 13.25 -21.91
N ILE A 570 21.15 12.26 -21.08
CA ILE A 570 20.56 12.08 -19.75
C ILE A 570 21.47 12.67 -18.68
N GLU A 571 20.94 13.51 -17.78
CA GLU A 571 21.72 14.18 -16.74
C GLU A 571 22.00 13.28 -15.53
N GLY A 572 21.09 12.33 -15.27
CA GLY A 572 21.21 11.28 -14.26
C GLY A 572 21.11 9.90 -14.90
N PRO A 573 21.52 8.83 -14.20
CA PRO A 573 21.33 7.47 -14.69
C PRO A 573 19.84 7.10 -14.75
N ILE A 574 19.49 6.11 -15.55
CA ILE A 574 18.11 5.62 -15.69
C ILE A 574 18.13 4.09 -15.64
N ASN A 575 17.51 3.48 -14.62
CA ASN A 575 17.45 2.03 -14.49
C ASN A 575 16.03 1.46 -14.56
N ARG A 576 15.00 2.32 -14.71
CA ARG A 576 13.61 1.86 -14.74
C ARG A 576 12.73 2.68 -15.68
N LEU A 577 11.90 1.97 -16.43
CA LEU A 577 10.74 2.49 -17.16
C LEU A 577 9.45 2.07 -16.44
N LEU A 578 8.59 3.04 -16.12
CA LEU A 578 7.19 2.83 -15.76
C LEU A 578 6.29 3.19 -16.94
N ILE A 579 5.31 2.33 -17.21
CA ILE A 579 4.16 2.61 -18.07
C ILE A 579 2.89 2.38 -17.25
N LEU A 580 2.10 3.42 -17.04
CA LEU A 580 0.72 3.30 -16.57
C LEU A 580 -0.18 3.29 -17.80
N TYR A 581 -1.01 2.25 -17.93
CA TYR A 581 -1.86 2.04 -19.10
C TYR A 581 -3.21 1.44 -18.71
N ILE A 582 -4.17 1.49 -19.63
CA ILE A 582 -5.52 0.95 -19.42
C ILE A 582 -5.69 -0.34 -20.22
N ARG A 583 -6.25 -1.35 -19.56
CA ARG A 583 -6.88 -2.50 -20.21
C ARG A 583 -8.39 -2.36 -20.15
N SER A 584 -9.07 -2.86 -21.16
CA SER A 584 -10.53 -2.77 -21.27
C SER A 584 -11.09 -3.95 -22.08
N TYR A 585 -12.38 -3.90 -22.41
CA TYR A 585 -13.14 -4.99 -22.99
C TYR A 585 -13.99 -4.51 -24.17
N GLY A 586 -14.49 -5.48 -24.96
CA GLY A 586 -15.38 -5.25 -26.09
C GLY A 586 -14.66 -4.87 -27.40
N LYS A 587 -15.43 -4.81 -28.48
CA LYS A 587 -14.94 -4.79 -29.89
C LYS A 587 -13.91 -3.70 -30.22
N LEU A 588 -13.92 -2.56 -29.52
CA LEU A 588 -12.92 -1.50 -29.74
C LEU A 588 -11.51 -1.92 -29.30
N TRP A 589 -11.42 -2.76 -28.27
CA TRP A 589 -10.17 -3.20 -27.63
C TRP A 589 -9.72 -4.60 -28.09
N GLU A 590 -10.51 -5.26 -28.94
CA GLU A 590 -10.19 -6.57 -29.50
C GLU A 590 -8.85 -6.52 -30.25
N GLY A 591 -7.96 -7.48 -29.98
CA GLY A 591 -6.60 -7.53 -30.52
C GLY A 591 -5.62 -6.50 -29.95
N SER A 592 -6.04 -5.52 -29.12
CA SER A 592 -5.19 -4.42 -28.65
C SER A 592 -3.86 -4.90 -28.02
N ARG A 593 -2.73 -4.69 -28.71
CA ARG A 593 -1.38 -4.97 -28.22
C ARG A 593 -0.39 -3.87 -28.61
N LEU A 594 0.33 -3.37 -27.63
CA LEU A 594 1.38 -2.38 -27.78
C LEU A 594 2.75 -3.04 -27.58
N LEU A 595 3.56 -3.07 -28.65
CA LEU A 595 4.96 -3.44 -28.59
C LEU A 595 5.77 -2.23 -28.10
N VAL A 596 6.54 -2.42 -27.05
CA VAL A 596 7.45 -1.41 -26.50
C VAL A 596 8.88 -1.88 -26.70
N THR A 597 9.73 -1.03 -27.29
CA THR A 597 11.15 -1.32 -27.51
C THR A 597 11.97 -0.21 -26.85
N VAL A 598 12.89 -0.58 -25.96
CA VAL A 598 13.80 0.34 -25.28
C VAL A 598 15.21 0.15 -25.83
N GLU A 599 15.83 1.24 -26.23
CA GLU A 599 17.18 1.29 -26.77
C GLU A 599 18.02 2.30 -25.99
N GLY A 600 19.30 1.99 -25.78
CA GLY A 600 20.26 2.84 -25.12
C GLY A 600 21.38 3.28 -26.07
N ARG A 601 21.97 4.43 -25.78
CA ARG A 601 23.25 4.87 -26.34
C ARG A 601 24.21 5.10 -25.18
N ALA A 602 25.33 4.38 -25.17
CA ALA A 602 26.38 4.56 -24.17
C ALA A 602 27.04 5.94 -24.29
N HIS A 603 27.37 6.57 -23.16
CA HIS A 603 28.14 7.82 -23.12
C HIS A 603 29.51 7.70 -23.82
N VAL A 604 30.10 6.50 -23.79
CA VAL A 604 31.34 6.17 -24.50
C VAL A 604 31.07 4.95 -25.40
N SER A 605 30.73 5.21 -26.66
CA SER A 605 30.52 4.20 -27.70
C SER A 605 31.58 4.32 -28.79
N ALA A 606 31.93 3.21 -29.44
CA ALA A 606 32.77 3.20 -30.64
C ALA A 606 32.05 3.83 -31.86
N ASP A 607 30.71 3.85 -31.85
CA ASP A 607 29.88 4.66 -32.75
C ASP A 607 28.89 5.51 -31.92
N PRO A 608 29.08 6.84 -31.83
CA PRO A 608 28.19 7.73 -31.08
C PRO A 608 26.78 7.91 -31.70
N ASN A 609 26.50 7.29 -32.84
CA ASN A 609 25.16 7.25 -33.44
C ASN A 609 24.46 5.88 -33.25
N ALA A 610 25.16 4.85 -32.76
CA ALA A 610 24.58 3.54 -32.53
C ALA A 610 23.61 3.56 -31.34
N TRP A 611 22.47 2.92 -31.55
CA TRP A 611 21.46 2.66 -30.53
C TRP A 611 21.35 1.15 -30.36
N GLU A 612 21.56 0.68 -29.13
CA GLU A 612 21.55 -0.75 -28.78
C GLU A 612 20.25 -1.10 -28.06
N LYS A 613 19.61 -2.20 -28.47
CA LYS A 613 18.35 -2.66 -27.88
C LYS A 613 18.60 -3.22 -26.47
N ILE A 614 18.09 -2.52 -25.44
CA ILE A 614 18.14 -2.96 -24.04
C ILE A 614 17.07 -4.03 -23.80
N THR A 615 15.82 -3.74 -24.17
CA THR A 615 14.69 -4.66 -23.91
C THR A 615 13.53 -4.41 -24.86
N GLN A 616 12.64 -5.40 -25.00
CA GLN A 616 11.41 -5.29 -25.77
C GLN A 616 10.36 -6.22 -25.19
N PHE A 617 9.12 -5.72 -25.08
CA PHE A 617 8.00 -6.45 -24.48
C PHE A 617 6.66 -5.99 -25.07
N ASP A 618 5.67 -6.88 -25.04
CA ASP A 618 4.29 -6.60 -25.45
C ASP A 618 3.42 -6.27 -24.23
N LEU A 619 2.59 -5.23 -24.34
CA LEU A 619 1.51 -4.93 -23.40
C LEU A 619 0.17 -5.21 -24.08
N SER A 620 -0.64 -6.09 -23.51
CA SER A 620 -2.03 -6.30 -23.94
C SER A 620 -2.93 -5.20 -23.37
N GLY A 621 -3.68 -4.50 -24.24
CA GLY A 621 -4.69 -3.50 -23.86
C GLY A 621 -6.08 -4.12 -23.61
N VAL A 622 -6.23 -5.44 -23.68
CA VAL A 622 -7.53 -6.12 -23.56
C VAL A 622 -7.60 -7.06 -22.34
N HIS A 623 -8.79 -7.20 -21.77
CA HIS A 623 -9.13 -8.17 -20.72
C HIS A 623 -10.64 -8.50 -20.73
N ASP A 624 -11.04 -9.56 -20.03
CA ASP A 624 -12.45 -10.00 -19.97
C ASP A 624 -13.31 -9.28 -18.92
N SER A 625 -12.71 -8.43 -18.08
CA SER A 625 -13.44 -7.65 -17.07
C SER A 625 -14.37 -6.62 -17.72
N LYS A 626 -15.64 -6.57 -17.29
CA LYS A 626 -16.68 -5.64 -17.79
C LYS A 626 -16.53 -4.19 -17.27
N THR A 627 -15.30 -3.76 -16.97
CA THR A 627 -14.94 -2.38 -16.61
C THR A 627 -13.47 -2.15 -16.96
N SER A 628 -13.11 -0.95 -17.43
CA SER A 628 -11.72 -0.64 -17.80
C SER A 628 -10.84 -0.46 -16.55
N ILE A 629 -9.71 -1.14 -16.50
CA ILE A 629 -8.80 -1.18 -15.34
C ILE A 629 -7.45 -0.58 -15.74
N ASN A 630 -6.82 0.17 -14.84
CA ASN A 630 -5.48 0.71 -15.02
C ASN A 630 -4.46 -0.33 -14.51
N TYR A 631 -3.38 -0.51 -15.23
CA TYR A 631 -2.26 -1.40 -14.90
C TYR A 631 -0.98 -0.59 -14.83
N SER A 632 -0.06 -0.97 -13.94
CA SER A 632 1.34 -0.59 -14.01
C SER A 632 2.13 -1.69 -14.72
N HIS A 633 3.04 -1.29 -15.62
CA HIS A 633 4.13 -2.12 -16.09
C HIS A 633 5.45 -1.46 -15.69
N HIS A 634 6.32 -2.23 -15.05
CA HIS A 634 7.67 -1.82 -14.68
C HIS A 634 8.67 -2.65 -15.48
N SER A 635 9.57 -1.99 -16.19
CA SER A 635 10.68 -2.62 -16.88
C SER A 635 11.99 -2.15 -16.25
N ASP A 636 12.81 -3.11 -15.80
CA ASP A 636 14.17 -2.87 -15.35
C ASP A 636 15.07 -2.72 -16.59
N LEU A 637 15.87 -1.65 -16.61
CA LEU A 637 16.76 -1.31 -17.72
C LEU A 637 18.25 -1.56 -17.37
N GLY A 638 18.51 -2.12 -16.17
CA GLY A 638 19.85 -2.35 -15.65
C GLY A 638 20.62 -1.05 -15.36
N ALA A 639 21.92 -1.18 -15.14
CA ALA A 639 22.82 -0.05 -14.87
C ALA A 639 23.40 0.62 -16.13
N LEU A 640 22.84 0.33 -17.32
CA LEU A 640 23.46 0.66 -18.61
C LEU A 640 23.33 2.14 -19.02
N LEU A 641 22.25 2.80 -18.64
CA LEU A 641 22.01 4.20 -18.98
C LEU A 641 22.62 5.11 -17.90
N VAL A 642 23.83 5.58 -18.16
CA VAL A 642 24.61 6.48 -17.28
C VAL A 642 24.59 7.93 -17.78
N PRO A 643 24.88 8.94 -16.93
CA PRO A 643 24.92 10.35 -17.34
C PRO A 643 25.75 10.60 -18.61
N GLY A 644 25.21 11.45 -19.49
CA GLY A 644 25.76 11.73 -20.81
C GLY A 644 25.45 10.70 -21.90
N GLY A 645 24.86 9.54 -21.55
CA GLY A 645 24.26 8.62 -22.51
C GLY A 645 22.91 9.11 -23.03
N GLY A 646 22.27 8.29 -23.87
CA GLY A 646 20.91 8.53 -24.38
C GLY A 646 19.99 7.33 -24.21
N VAL A 647 18.68 7.57 -24.15
CA VAL A 647 17.64 6.53 -24.14
C VAL A 647 16.55 6.84 -25.16
N ARG A 648 16.12 5.82 -25.90
CA ARG A 648 15.02 5.88 -26.86
C ARG A 648 13.99 4.80 -26.52
N VAL A 649 12.71 5.16 -26.51
CA VAL A 649 11.61 4.23 -26.31
C VAL A 649 10.62 4.37 -27.46
N THR A 650 10.48 3.29 -28.23
CA THR A 650 9.55 3.18 -29.34
C THR A 650 8.30 2.42 -28.88
N PHE A 651 7.14 3.04 -29.06
CA PHE A 651 5.83 2.44 -28.77
C PHE A 651 5.09 2.23 -30.08
N GLN A 652 4.73 0.98 -30.40
CA GLN A 652 4.03 0.61 -31.63
C GLN A 652 2.79 -0.22 -31.34
N LEU A 653 1.62 0.25 -31.79
CA LEU A 653 0.40 -0.56 -31.78
C LEU A 653 0.49 -1.61 -32.88
N VAL A 654 0.94 -2.82 -32.52
CA VAL A 654 1.13 -3.94 -33.46
C VAL A 654 -0.16 -4.68 -33.78
N ASP A 655 -1.21 -4.47 -32.99
CA ASP A 655 -2.48 -5.17 -33.10
C ASP A 655 -3.63 -4.39 -32.44
N GLY A 656 -4.85 -4.53 -32.94
CA GLY A 656 -6.01 -3.71 -32.58
C GLY A 656 -5.98 -2.27 -33.13
N ASN A 657 -6.91 -1.43 -32.65
CA ASN A 657 -7.07 -0.02 -33.11
C ASN A 657 -6.96 1.03 -32.01
N ILE A 658 -6.89 0.61 -30.75
CA ILE A 658 -6.84 1.49 -29.57
C ILE A 658 -5.85 0.93 -28.56
N PHE A 659 -5.12 1.82 -27.90
CA PHE A 659 -4.39 1.55 -26.67
C PHE A 659 -4.27 2.87 -25.91
N GLN A 660 -4.32 2.84 -24.58
CA GLN A 660 -4.35 4.05 -23.76
C GLN A 660 -3.26 3.98 -22.68
N ILE A 661 -2.34 4.96 -22.72
CA ILE A 661 -1.32 5.20 -21.70
C ILE A 661 -1.79 6.39 -20.86
N ASN A 662 -1.77 6.28 -19.53
CA ASN A 662 -2.10 7.38 -18.62
C ASN A 662 -0.93 7.82 -17.72
N GLY A 663 0.27 7.29 -17.95
CA GLY A 663 1.49 7.85 -17.41
C GLY A 663 2.73 7.12 -17.92
N LEU A 664 3.84 7.85 -17.99
CA LEU A 664 5.16 7.34 -18.32
C LEU A 664 6.18 7.91 -17.34
N ALA A 665 7.18 7.13 -16.95
CA ALA A 665 8.33 7.65 -16.22
C ALA A 665 9.61 6.88 -16.58
N LEU A 666 10.71 7.60 -16.77
CA LEU A 666 12.08 7.10 -16.94
C LEU A 666 12.91 7.64 -15.78
N CYS A 667 13.34 6.74 -14.89
CA CYS A 667 13.90 7.14 -13.59
C CYS A 667 15.06 6.24 -13.16
N GLN A 668 15.92 6.77 -12.29
CA GLN A 668 16.69 6.02 -11.33
C GLN A 668 15.79 5.68 -10.13
N SER A 669 15.54 4.41 -9.86
CA SER A 669 14.93 3.94 -8.61
C SER A 669 15.87 2.99 -7.87
N ASN A 670 15.97 3.19 -6.56
CA ASN A 670 16.89 2.46 -5.67
C ASN A 670 16.27 1.15 -5.15
N GLY A 671 15.73 0.33 -6.06
CA GLY A 671 15.45 -1.09 -5.78
C GLY A 671 14.12 -1.46 -5.10
N ILE A 672 13.20 -0.52 -4.81
CA ILE A 672 11.86 -0.87 -4.29
C ILE A 672 10.94 -1.34 -5.45
N THR A 673 11.23 -2.51 -6.00
CA THR A 673 10.47 -3.17 -7.10
C THR A 673 9.23 -3.91 -6.57
N GLU A 674 8.29 -4.22 -7.47
CA GLU A 674 7.14 -5.10 -7.18
C GLU A 674 7.48 -6.59 -7.20
N GLY A 675 8.78 -6.95 -7.31
CA GLY A 675 9.24 -8.34 -7.45
C GLY A 675 10.58 -8.66 -6.78
N GLY A 676 11.13 -7.76 -5.96
CA GLY A 676 12.38 -7.98 -5.21
C GLY A 676 12.20 -8.90 -3.99
N TYR A 677 11.52 -10.04 -4.16
CA TYR A 677 11.07 -10.93 -3.09
C TYR A 677 11.75 -12.29 -3.09
N ILE A 678 12.74 -12.52 -3.94
CA ILE A 678 13.54 -13.75 -4.00
C ILE A 678 14.95 -13.41 -3.52
N ASP A 679 15.31 -13.82 -2.31
CA ASP A 679 16.67 -13.62 -1.76
C ASP A 679 17.70 -14.57 -2.40
N VAL A 680 17.24 -15.71 -2.94
CA VAL A 680 18.06 -16.74 -3.59
C VAL A 680 17.28 -17.41 -4.72
N LEU A 681 17.82 -17.43 -5.94
CA LEU A 681 17.24 -18.19 -7.05
C LEU A 681 17.62 -19.67 -6.98
N GLY A 682 16.63 -20.56 -6.95
CA GLY A 682 16.84 -22.00 -7.13
C GLY A 682 16.92 -22.39 -8.60
N ILE A 683 17.98 -23.09 -9.01
CA ILE A 683 18.16 -23.60 -10.39
C ILE A 683 18.27 -25.12 -10.39
N ASN A 684 17.37 -25.77 -11.14
CA ASN A 684 17.44 -27.20 -11.45
C ASN A 684 18.08 -27.38 -12.84
N THR A 685 19.18 -28.14 -12.93
CA THR A 685 19.93 -28.29 -14.18
C THR A 685 20.71 -29.60 -14.26
N TYR A 686 20.63 -30.25 -15.41
CA TYR A 686 21.33 -31.48 -15.74
C TYR A 686 22.36 -31.14 -16.81
N SER A 687 23.61 -31.57 -16.63
CA SER A 687 24.78 -31.18 -17.44
C SER A 687 25.16 -29.67 -17.47
N GLY A 688 24.26 -28.74 -17.13
CA GLY A 688 24.48 -27.28 -17.26
C GLY A 688 25.02 -26.54 -16.04
N ALA A 689 25.11 -27.17 -14.86
CA ALA A 689 25.41 -26.52 -13.57
C ALA A 689 26.65 -25.61 -13.59
N ALA A 690 27.71 -26.00 -14.28
CA ALA A 690 28.96 -25.25 -14.35
C ALA A 690 28.84 -23.84 -14.95
N GLY A 691 27.83 -23.59 -15.79
CA GLY A 691 27.60 -22.30 -16.45
C GLY A 691 26.67 -21.34 -15.71
N CYS A 692 26.04 -21.77 -14.61
CA CYS A 692 25.00 -20.96 -13.93
C CYS A 692 25.53 -19.63 -13.38
N GLY A 693 26.75 -19.60 -12.82
CA GLY A 693 27.34 -18.38 -12.27
C GLY A 693 27.56 -17.31 -13.33
N GLU A 694 28.20 -17.66 -14.44
CA GLU A 694 28.46 -16.78 -15.60
C GLU A 694 27.15 -16.25 -16.20
N MET A 695 26.17 -17.14 -16.40
CA MET A 695 24.85 -16.77 -16.91
C MET A 695 24.14 -15.75 -16.01
N LEU A 696 24.05 -16.00 -14.70
CA LEU A 696 23.38 -15.11 -13.76
C LEU A 696 24.09 -13.77 -13.61
N LYS A 697 25.43 -13.79 -13.60
CA LYS A 697 26.25 -12.59 -13.57
C LYS A 697 26.06 -11.73 -14.81
N SER A 698 25.91 -12.34 -15.99
CA SER A 698 25.63 -11.61 -17.24
C SER A 698 24.26 -10.91 -17.28
N ILE A 699 23.28 -11.39 -16.50
CA ILE A 699 21.95 -10.77 -16.39
C ILE A 699 21.76 -9.95 -15.09
N GLY A 700 22.84 -9.72 -14.34
CA GLY A 700 22.84 -8.89 -13.13
C GLY A 700 22.06 -9.46 -11.93
N TYR A 701 21.86 -10.78 -11.87
CA TYR A 701 21.14 -11.43 -10.78
C TYR A 701 22.05 -11.71 -9.58
N ASN A 702 21.58 -11.43 -8.36
CA ASN A 702 22.33 -11.62 -7.12
C ASN A 702 21.80 -12.83 -6.33
N GLY A 703 22.68 -13.77 -5.99
CA GLY A 703 22.37 -14.90 -5.10
C GLY A 703 21.59 -16.05 -5.75
N PHE A 704 22.19 -17.24 -5.81
CA PHE A 704 21.53 -18.45 -6.31
C PHE A 704 22.00 -19.72 -5.61
N ALA A 705 21.24 -20.79 -5.76
CA ALA A 705 21.65 -22.15 -5.41
C ALA A 705 21.26 -23.11 -6.53
N VAL A 706 22.11 -24.10 -6.82
CA VAL A 706 21.78 -25.18 -7.76
C VAL A 706 20.92 -26.20 -7.01
N THR A 707 19.60 -26.00 -6.99
CA THR A 707 18.62 -26.76 -6.21
C THR A 707 18.37 -28.18 -6.71
N GLU A 708 18.82 -28.51 -7.92
CA GLU A 708 18.86 -29.89 -8.40
C GLU A 708 19.97 -30.01 -9.47
N PHE A 709 20.92 -30.93 -9.29
CA PHE A 709 21.84 -31.33 -10.37
C PHE A 709 22.23 -32.80 -10.31
N GLY A 710 22.48 -33.39 -11.47
CA GLY A 710 22.78 -34.81 -11.62
C GLY A 710 23.64 -35.12 -12.84
N PRO A 711 23.77 -36.41 -13.22
CA PRO A 711 24.48 -36.81 -14.43
C PRO A 711 23.70 -36.41 -15.69
N ALA A 712 24.32 -36.61 -16.86
CA ALA A 712 23.67 -36.41 -18.15
C ALA A 712 22.33 -37.16 -18.25
N GLY A 713 21.33 -36.46 -18.78
CA GLY A 713 20.01 -37.02 -19.01
C GLY A 713 20.03 -38.15 -20.05
N HIS A 714 19.08 -39.08 -19.98
CA HIS A 714 18.96 -40.15 -20.98
C HIS A 714 18.62 -39.67 -22.40
N TRP A 715 18.26 -38.40 -22.56
CA TRP A 715 18.13 -37.71 -23.85
C TRP A 715 19.45 -37.07 -24.34
N GLU A 716 20.47 -36.94 -23.50
CA GLU A 716 21.74 -36.25 -23.77
C GLU A 716 22.87 -37.20 -24.19
N VAL A 717 22.68 -38.52 -24.00
CA VAL A 717 23.69 -39.54 -24.28
C VAL A 717 23.51 -40.19 -25.66
N ALA A 718 24.58 -40.83 -26.15
CA ALA A 718 24.54 -41.66 -27.34
C ALA A 718 23.53 -42.83 -27.17
N LYS A 719 22.96 -43.28 -28.28
CA LYS A 719 21.96 -44.37 -28.31
C LYS A 719 22.45 -45.53 -29.18
N THR A 720 21.97 -46.74 -28.88
CA THR A 720 22.19 -47.93 -29.72
C THR A 720 21.45 -47.79 -31.05
N ALA A 721 21.72 -48.69 -32.01
CA ALA A 721 21.03 -48.72 -33.30
C ALA A 721 19.50 -48.94 -33.18
N TRP A 722 19.02 -49.46 -32.04
CA TRP A 722 17.60 -49.64 -31.72
C TRP A 722 17.04 -48.58 -30.74
N GLY A 723 17.78 -47.49 -30.51
CA GLY A 723 17.31 -46.32 -29.78
C GLY A 723 17.45 -46.36 -28.25
N ALA A 724 17.99 -47.44 -27.68
CA ALA A 724 18.25 -47.52 -26.24
C ALA A 724 19.37 -46.56 -25.84
N PRO A 725 19.20 -45.72 -24.80
CA PRO A 725 20.22 -44.76 -24.38
C PRO A 725 21.35 -45.44 -23.62
N ILE A 726 22.59 -45.14 -23.99
CA ILE A 726 23.79 -45.77 -23.41
C ILE A 726 24.10 -45.08 -22.08
N GLU A 727 23.82 -45.77 -20.97
CA GLU A 727 24.03 -45.25 -19.63
C GLU A 727 25.53 -45.04 -19.31
N PRO A 728 25.94 -43.87 -18.77
CA PRO A 728 27.31 -43.66 -18.30
C PRO A 728 27.67 -44.57 -17.12
N THR A 729 28.95 -44.90 -16.96
CA THR A 729 29.37 -45.72 -15.81
C THR A 729 29.20 -44.97 -14.48
N SER A 730 29.19 -45.68 -13.35
CA SER A 730 29.19 -45.04 -12.02
C SER A 730 30.37 -44.08 -11.83
N PHE A 731 31.53 -44.37 -12.43
CA PHE A 731 32.69 -43.50 -12.42
C PHE A 731 32.49 -42.24 -13.28
N ASP A 732 31.96 -42.37 -14.50
CA ASP A 732 31.67 -41.20 -15.36
C ASP A 732 30.67 -40.25 -14.68
N LYS A 733 29.63 -40.81 -14.06
CA LYS A 733 28.67 -40.04 -13.24
C LYS A 733 29.38 -39.35 -12.08
N ALA A 734 30.20 -40.08 -11.31
CA ALA A 734 30.95 -39.53 -10.17
C ALA A 734 31.88 -38.37 -10.57
N VAL A 735 32.54 -38.47 -11.73
CA VAL A 735 33.31 -37.37 -12.32
C VAL A 735 32.40 -36.18 -12.66
N SER A 736 31.24 -36.42 -13.29
CA SER A 736 30.27 -35.37 -13.64
C SER A 736 29.76 -34.60 -12.42
N TYR A 737 29.30 -35.28 -11.37
CA TYR A 737 28.85 -34.64 -10.12
C TYR A 737 29.93 -33.75 -9.50
N ARG A 738 31.15 -34.29 -9.33
CA ARG A 738 32.25 -33.56 -8.71
C ARG A 738 32.70 -32.38 -9.58
N ALA A 739 32.75 -32.55 -10.89
CA ALA A 739 33.09 -31.47 -11.81
C ALA A 739 32.03 -30.36 -11.75
N ALA A 740 30.74 -30.69 -11.79
CA ALA A 740 29.65 -29.73 -11.68
C ALA A 740 29.75 -28.89 -10.39
N HIS A 741 29.87 -29.54 -9.23
CA HIS A 741 30.02 -28.85 -7.94
C HIS A 741 31.27 -27.96 -7.90
N THR A 742 32.45 -28.52 -8.18
CA THR A 742 33.72 -27.78 -8.15
C THR A 742 33.73 -26.60 -9.14
N LEU A 743 33.12 -26.74 -10.31
CA LEU A 743 33.05 -25.65 -11.29
C LEU A 743 32.13 -24.52 -10.83
N VAL A 744 30.87 -24.82 -10.46
CA VAL A 744 29.89 -23.79 -10.08
C VAL A 744 30.18 -23.13 -8.73
N PHE A 745 30.72 -23.87 -7.77
CA PHE A 745 30.87 -23.42 -6.38
C PHE A 745 32.30 -22.95 -6.05
N GLU A 746 33.34 -23.52 -6.66
CA GLU A 746 34.74 -23.22 -6.29
C GLU A 746 35.52 -22.43 -7.36
N ARG A 747 35.20 -22.58 -8.66
CA ARG A 747 36.13 -22.18 -9.75
C ARG A 747 35.63 -21.11 -10.71
N ASN A 748 34.47 -21.29 -11.33
CA ASN A 748 34.01 -20.49 -12.46
C ASN A 748 33.61 -19.06 -12.07
N ASP A 749 33.38 -18.22 -13.08
CA ASP A 749 32.90 -16.86 -12.84
C ASP A 749 31.47 -16.86 -12.27
N GLY A 750 31.18 -15.90 -11.39
CA GLY A 750 29.91 -15.85 -10.66
C GLY A 750 29.77 -16.86 -9.52
N LYS A 751 30.81 -17.62 -9.17
CA LYS A 751 30.79 -18.52 -8.00
C LYS A 751 30.51 -17.81 -6.68
N GLU A 752 30.89 -16.53 -6.58
CA GLU A 752 30.61 -15.66 -5.44
C GLU A 752 29.11 -15.41 -5.21
N LEU A 753 28.29 -15.69 -6.23
CA LEU A 753 26.84 -15.63 -6.17
C LEU A 753 26.21 -16.99 -5.76
N CYS A 754 26.97 -18.08 -5.78
CA CYS A 754 26.49 -19.43 -5.52
C CYS A 754 26.52 -19.76 -4.02
N LEU A 755 25.35 -19.97 -3.42
CA LEU A 755 25.19 -20.27 -2.01
C LEU A 755 25.20 -21.78 -1.69
N GLY A 756 25.09 -22.64 -2.71
CA GLY A 756 25.16 -24.09 -2.53
C GLY A 756 24.66 -24.89 -3.73
N THR A 757 24.78 -26.22 -3.62
CA THR A 757 24.37 -27.18 -4.65
C THR A 757 23.71 -28.41 -4.02
N PHE A 758 22.61 -28.89 -4.59
CA PHE A 758 21.82 -30.01 -4.08
C PHE A 758 21.86 -31.17 -5.09
N ALA A 759 22.58 -32.23 -4.74
CA ALA A 759 22.82 -33.37 -5.63
C ALA A 759 21.57 -34.27 -5.74
N PHE A 760 21.16 -34.57 -6.97
CA PHE A 760 20.03 -35.41 -7.32
C PHE A 760 20.48 -36.57 -8.23
N LEU A 761 20.09 -37.82 -7.97
CA LEU A 761 19.10 -38.28 -6.99
C LEU A 761 19.80 -38.90 -5.77
N TRP A 762 19.76 -38.22 -4.63
CA TRP A 762 20.31 -38.74 -3.35
C TRP A 762 19.41 -39.85 -2.77
N GLY A 763 19.55 -41.05 -3.33
CA GLY A 763 18.75 -42.23 -3.02
C GLY A 763 18.71 -43.17 -4.20
N TRP A 764 17.65 -43.96 -4.30
CA TRP A 764 17.37 -44.86 -5.41
C TRP A 764 15.95 -44.64 -5.98
N LYS A 765 15.81 -44.75 -7.31
CA LYS A 765 14.54 -44.69 -8.05
C LYS A 765 14.74 -45.34 -9.42
N GLN A 766 13.77 -46.14 -9.87
CA GLN A 766 13.70 -46.61 -11.26
C GLN A 766 13.36 -45.44 -12.19
N GLU A 767 14.27 -45.07 -13.09
CA GLU A 767 14.06 -43.98 -14.04
C GLU A 767 14.96 -44.18 -15.27
N THR A 768 14.35 -44.55 -16.40
CA THR A 768 15.00 -45.17 -17.57
C THR A 768 15.63 -46.54 -17.26
N THR A 769 16.53 -46.62 -16.30
CA THR A 769 17.08 -47.88 -15.73
C THR A 769 17.00 -47.85 -14.21
N ALA A 770 17.41 -48.94 -13.56
CA ALA A 770 17.53 -49.01 -12.11
C ALA A 770 18.71 -48.20 -11.55
N THR A 771 19.58 -47.65 -12.39
CA THR A 771 20.86 -47.03 -11.98
C THR A 771 21.09 -45.63 -12.55
N TRP A 772 20.20 -45.10 -13.42
CA TRP A 772 20.47 -43.89 -14.20
C TRP A 772 20.86 -42.68 -13.34
N TYR A 773 19.93 -42.21 -12.50
CA TYR A 773 20.09 -41.00 -11.68
C TYR A 773 20.37 -41.31 -10.20
N GLY A 774 20.05 -42.51 -9.72
CA GLY A 774 20.27 -42.93 -8.34
C GLY A 774 21.74 -42.88 -7.93
N MET A 775 22.02 -42.28 -6.79
CA MET A 775 23.34 -42.33 -6.13
C MET A 775 23.52 -43.57 -5.26
N TYR A 776 22.45 -44.35 -5.07
CA TYR A 776 22.44 -45.61 -4.33
C TYR A 776 21.87 -46.74 -5.20
N LEU A 777 22.25 -47.97 -4.89
CA LEU A 777 21.60 -49.18 -5.40
C LEU A 777 20.21 -49.39 -4.73
N PRO A 778 19.34 -50.27 -5.28
CA PRO A 778 18.07 -50.62 -4.63
C PRO A 778 18.22 -51.16 -3.19
N SER A 779 19.38 -51.74 -2.88
CA SER A 779 19.82 -52.20 -1.57
C SER A 779 20.23 -51.09 -0.59
N MET A 780 20.21 -49.82 -1.03
CA MET A 780 20.78 -48.65 -0.34
C MET A 780 22.30 -48.71 -0.10
N GLU A 781 23.01 -49.53 -0.87
CA GLU A 781 24.48 -49.46 -0.98
C GLU A 781 24.91 -48.22 -1.80
N ASN A 782 25.97 -47.55 -1.37
CA ASN A 782 26.52 -46.37 -2.04
C ASN A 782 27.02 -46.70 -3.45
N LEU A 783 26.89 -45.74 -4.38
CA LEU A 783 27.65 -45.72 -5.62
C LEU A 783 28.74 -44.64 -5.59
N ALA A 784 29.69 -44.70 -6.52
CA ALA A 784 30.85 -43.79 -6.58
C ALA A 784 30.50 -42.28 -6.62
N GLN A 785 29.26 -41.95 -7.00
CA GLN A 785 28.70 -40.59 -6.93
C GLN A 785 28.63 -40.07 -5.48
N VAL A 786 28.32 -40.93 -4.49
CA VAL A 786 28.33 -40.59 -3.06
C VAL A 786 29.75 -40.26 -2.62
N ASP A 787 30.73 -41.12 -2.90
CA ASP A 787 32.16 -40.88 -2.60
C ASP A 787 32.66 -39.56 -3.18
N ALA A 788 32.25 -39.25 -4.42
CA ALA A 788 32.65 -38.04 -5.13
C ALA A 788 32.08 -36.78 -4.50
N MET A 789 30.82 -36.80 -4.05
CA MET A 789 30.21 -35.69 -3.31
C MET A 789 30.74 -35.58 -1.88
N THR A 790 31.01 -36.70 -1.19
CA THR A 790 31.73 -36.70 0.09
C THR A 790 33.10 -36.04 -0.06
N LYS A 791 33.85 -36.35 -1.13
CA LYS A 791 35.14 -35.72 -1.42
C LYS A 791 35.05 -34.24 -1.76
N ALA A 792 33.97 -33.82 -2.44
CA ALA A 792 33.72 -32.42 -2.73
C ALA A 792 33.40 -31.64 -1.45
N TRP A 793 32.42 -32.07 -0.67
CA TRP A 793 31.94 -31.35 0.51
C TRP A 793 32.88 -31.37 1.71
N THR A 794 33.60 -32.47 1.95
CA THR A 794 34.47 -32.62 3.14
C THR A 794 35.96 -32.39 2.85
N GLY A 795 36.32 -32.25 1.57
CA GLY A 795 37.71 -32.28 1.13
C GLY A 795 38.42 -33.64 1.29
N SER A 796 37.77 -34.69 1.81
CA SER A 796 38.34 -36.02 2.08
C SER A 796 37.53 -37.15 1.45
N TRP A 797 38.18 -38.24 1.04
CA TRP A 797 37.45 -39.41 0.55
C TRP A 797 36.81 -40.15 1.75
N PRO A 798 35.70 -40.87 1.57
CA PRO A 798 35.20 -41.77 2.61
C PRO A 798 36.23 -42.85 2.92
N GLU A 799 36.20 -43.38 4.15
CA GLU A 799 37.13 -44.40 4.64
C GLU A 799 37.02 -45.71 3.84
N ASN A 800 35.78 -46.16 3.60
CA ASN A 800 35.48 -47.22 2.64
C ASN A 800 34.98 -46.59 1.34
N ARG A 801 35.56 -46.98 0.20
CA ARG A 801 35.28 -46.41 -1.12
C ARG A 801 34.61 -47.43 -2.02
N CYS A 802 33.72 -46.95 -2.89
CA CYS A 802 33.04 -47.79 -3.87
C CYS A 802 34.05 -48.42 -4.86
N PRO A 803 33.90 -49.71 -5.21
CA PRO A 803 34.72 -50.35 -6.24
C PRO A 803 34.59 -49.63 -7.58
N HIS A 804 35.71 -49.44 -8.29
CA HIS A 804 35.73 -48.78 -9.59
C HIS A 804 35.77 -49.81 -10.72
N ILE A 805 34.68 -49.92 -11.48
CA ILE A 805 34.63 -50.68 -12.73
C ILE A 805 35.51 -49.97 -13.79
N THR A 806 36.67 -50.55 -14.11
CA THR A 806 37.61 -49.99 -15.09
C THR A 806 37.33 -50.44 -16.52
N ALA A 807 36.67 -51.59 -16.70
CA ALA A 807 36.20 -52.06 -18.00
C ALA A 807 34.97 -52.96 -17.87
N LEU A 808 34.09 -52.91 -18.87
CA LEU A 808 32.98 -53.85 -19.06
C LEU A 808 32.91 -54.23 -20.54
N SER A 809 33.02 -55.53 -20.83
CA SER A 809 33.07 -56.07 -22.18
C SER A 809 32.16 -57.30 -22.33
N SER A 810 31.54 -57.45 -23.50
CA SER A 810 30.75 -58.61 -23.91
C SER A 810 30.52 -58.51 -25.41
N ASP A 811 30.47 -59.65 -26.10
CA ASP A 811 30.06 -59.71 -27.51
C ASP A 811 28.60 -59.28 -27.72
N ALA A 812 27.81 -59.22 -26.64
CA ALA A 812 26.46 -58.67 -26.63
C ALA A 812 26.40 -57.13 -26.61
N ARG A 813 27.52 -56.44 -26.33
CA ARG A 813 27.50 -54.99 -26.06
C ARG A 813 27.19 -54.20 -27.34
N HIS A 814 26.00 -53.59 -27.36
CA HIS A 814 25.47 -52.82 -28.49
C HIS A 814 25.34 -53.64 -29.80
N ALA A 815 25.23 -54.97 -29.71
CA ALA A 815 25.12 -55.88 -30.83
C ALA A 815 23.76 -56.60 -30.87
N THR A 816 23.29 -56.93 -32.07
CA THR A 816 22.21 -57.92 -32.27
C THR A 816 22.81 -59.32 -32.19
N VAL A 817 22.24 -60.17 -31.35
CA VAL A 817 22.71 -61.55 -31.11
C VAL A 817 21.63 -62.57 -31.47
N ASN A 818 22.01 -63.81 -31.73
CA ASN A 818 21.04 -64.87 -32.01
C ASN A 818 20.35 -65.34 -30.72
N ALA A 819 19.10 -65.80 -30.84
CA ALA A 819 18.44 -66.49 -29.74
C ALA A 819 19.25 -67.73 -29.31
N GLU A 820 19.25 -68.02 -28.01
CA GLU A 820 20.00 -69.14 -27.38
C GLU A 820 21.54 -69.09 -27.53
N GLN A 821 22.10 -68.01 -28.11
CA GLN A 821 23.55 -67.83 -28.20
C GLN A 821 24.18 -67.60 -26.82
N ILE A 822 25.16 -68.45 -26.46
CA ILE A 822 25.97 -68.26 -25.24
C ILE A 822 26.92 -67.09 -25.46
N LEU A 823 26.89 -66.11 -24.55
CA LEU A 823 27.65 -64.86 -24.59
C LEU A 823 28.36 -64.66 -23.25
N VAL A 824 29.60 -64.19 -23.27
CA VAL A 824 30.41 -64.01 -22.05
C VAL A 824 30.58 -62.53 -21.75
N ALA A 825 30.08 -62.08 -20.60
CA ALA A 825 30.38 -60.77 -20.05
C ALA A 825 31.61 -60.84 -19.14
N LYS A 826 32.47 -59.83 -19.22
CA LYS A 826 33.66 -59.65 -18.36
C LYS A 826 33.67 -58.24 -17.82
N VAL A 827 33.92 -58.11 -16.52
CA VAL A 827 34.11 -56.84 -15.83
C VAL A 827 35.49 -56.82 -15.18
N GLU A 828 36.17 -55.68 -15.27
CA GLU A 828 37.40 -55.41 -14.54
C GLU A 828 37.08 -54.39 -13.45
N VAL A 829 37.49 -54.68 -12.21
CA VAL A 829 37.20 -53.85 -11.04
C VAL A 829 38.49 -53.57 -10.29
N LYS A 830 38.70 -52.29 -9.98
CA LYS A 830 39.71 -51.83 -9.03
C LYS A 830 39.06 -51.55 -7.69
N GLU A 831 39.44 -52.32 -6.69
CA GLU A 831 39.12 -52.04 -5.30
C GLU A 831 40.20 -51.14 -4.67
N TYR A 832 39.79 -50.25 -3.75
CA TYR A 832 40.65 -49.28 -3.06
C TYR A 832 41.01 -49.71 -1.64
N ASN A 833 40.16 -50.51 -1.00
CA ASN A 833 40.27 -50.90 0.41
C ASN A 833 40.87 -52.31 0.61
N ASN A 834 41.15 -53.03 -0.48
CA ASN A 834 41.54 -54.46 -0.51
C ASN A 834 40.46 -55.42 0.04
N ASP A 835 39.19 -55.01 0.03
CA ASP A 835 38.07 -55.83 0.46
C ASP A 835 37.67 -56.89 -0.58
N PRO A 836 37.04 -58.02 -0.17
CA PRO A 836 36.54 -59.03 -1.11
C PRO A 836 35.38 -58.52 -1.98
N VAL A 837 35.56 -58.53 -3.31
CA VAL A 837 34.54 -58.10 -4.28
C VAL A 837 33.59 -59.25 -4.63
N THR A 838 32.29 -59.01 -4.54
CA THR A 838 31.22 -59.93 -5.00
C THR A 838 30.57 -59.39 -6.27
N TYR A 839 30.23 -60.28 -7.21
CA TYR A 839 29.65 -59.91 -8.51
C TYR A 839 28.21 -60.42 -8.63
N ALA A 840 27.26 -59.51 -8.88
CA ALA A 840 25.88 -59.84 -9.23
C ALA A 840 25.62 -59.41 -10.68
N TRP A 841 25.05 -60.31 -11.49
CA TRP A 841 24.70 -60.05 -12.89
C TRP A 841 23.18 -60.14 -13.07
N SER A 842 22.60 -59.13 -13.71
CA SER A 842 21.17 -59.07 -14.03
C SER A 842 21.00 -58.71 -15.50
N LEU A 843 20.19 -59.49 -16.22
CA LEU A 843 19.75 -59.18 -17.57
C LEU A 843 18.28 -58.77 -17.52
N LEU A 844 18.00 -57.55 -17.97
CA LEU A 844 16.66 -56.94 -17.95
C LEU A 844 16.23 -56.58 -19.37
N ALA A 845 14.92 -56.53 -19.61
CA ALA A 845 14.38 -55.95 -20.84
C ALA A 845 14.56 -54.43 -20.84
N GLU A 846 14.79 -53.84 -22.01
CA GLU A 846 14.85 -52.38 -22.18
C GLU A 846 13.51 -51.73 -21.78
N THR A 847 13.57 -50.59 -21.10
CA THR A 847 12.38 -49.91 -20.58
C THR A 847 11.55 -49.31 -21.71
N THR A 848 10.30 -49.74 -21.86
CA THR A 848 9.39 -49.26 -22.92
C THR A 848 8.47 -48.10 -22.52
N GLN A 849 8.50 -47.67 -21.26
CA GLN A 849 7.79 -46.47 -20.78
C GLN A 849 8.77 -45.35 -20.43
N HIS A 850 8.63 -44.21 -21.10
CA HIS A 850 9.36 -42.98 -20.80
C HIS A 850 8.33 -41.89 -20.43
N GLY A 851 8.02 -41.75 -19.15
CA GLY A 851 7.05 -40.77 -18.64
C GLY A 851 6.94 -40.83 -17.12
N GLY A 852 6.97 -39.67 -16.45
CA GLY A 852 7.14 -39.57 -15.01
C GLY A 852 5.89 -39.84 -14.16
N SER A 853 6.05 -39.67 -12.84
CA SER A 853 5.10 -39.91 -11.74
C SER A 853 4.89 -41.38 -11.31
N GLY A 854 5.75 -41.83 -10.41
CA GLY A 854 5.29 -42.44 -9.15
C GLY A 854 4.42 -43.71 -9.23
N LYS A 855 4.70 -44.64 -10.16
CA LYS A 855 4.27 -46.03 -10.01
C LYS A 855 5.47 -46.91 -9.68
N THR A 856 5.60 -47.24 -8.39
CA THR A 856 6.35 -48.42 -7.98
C THR A 856 5.79 -49.66 -8.68
N PRO A 857 6.62 -50.69 -8.95
CA PRO A 857 6.15 -52.01 -9.39
C PRO A 857 5.09 -52.62 -8.46
#